data_AF-A0A9Q8UV07-F1
#
_entry.id   AF-A0A9Q8UV07-F1
#
_cell.length_a   1.000
_cell.length_b   1.000
_cell.length_c   1.000
_cell.angle_alpha   90.00
_cell.angle_beta   90.00
_cell.angle_gamma   90.00
#
_symmetry.space_group_name_H-M   'P 1'
#
loop_
_entity.id
_entity.type
_entity.pdbx_description
1 polymer ?
#
loop_
_entity_poly.entity_id
_entity_poly.type
_entity_poly.pdbx_seq_one_letter_code
_entity_poly.pdbx_strand_id
1 'polypeptide(L)'
;MSLPPLAPLPPANIRLSLGPEEWEACLEAWLTLSELTLRLPASDFSTAASEKGSLPAFLTSFYQEVAHLPPGDTTFSSSKAVRLRKLAFRLSSRALTEPSSTSPTLLSWTFLADFCHVHLKSSALRQQLNALWKAKSELLTPVIRKTKDSLTKLLEAKDVAGAMGYLSTLAPVLHASADMGAFFMTGFDFLDSLISAYARTLDNAQKRSISTVAYLGLLALVRTEVPTTSVLSDHLFTLRTAADKSTPQASLLADVVTNTALVARLRHAISGKAPERLSKLLDTLVTYRSLSIARPRKHVHRKQSKGKARQAHPDAEFHMHRMSLVTQMQDLFPDLGSGFVLRLLDEYEDSVEQVTAHLLDESLPGHLSGLDRTEQAPVYDTEPQSKIDHLAPRSTPPPKDHYIPERRNVFDDDELDRLDFDTKRLRIGKQRMSTAQEDQPNKAAILSALAAFDSDDDERDDTYDVEDVGGTVDTAHPDGEPGPAARVTNEENDMALFKVYKSSPELFGRTFDVRKGQPRQALKSQTGMTDEAIEGWAIMLQRDPRRAKRLEAQAGGYDGRQTELARTSYRESPGNTETEDSDAPGGRGGFRGRGRGRGGRGRGRGGNVAGPSGEASTVQAQRRKEANKSSRANHNRRDGRAKKMARGGFPG
;
A
#
# COMPACT_ATOMS: atom_id res chain seq x y z
N MET A 1 15.20 -3.31 56.75
CA MET A 1 15.35 -4.77 56.54
C MET A 1 15.96 -4.99 55.17
N SER A 2 17.00 -5.81 55.05
CA SER A 2 17.58 -6.15 53.75
C SER A 2 16.65 -7.09 52.98
N LEU A 3 16.30 -6.74 51.75
CA LEU A 3 15.58 -7.64 50.85
C LEU A 3 16.50 -8.81 50.44
N PRO A 4 15.96 -10.00 50.18
CA PRO A 4 16.75 -11.07 49.59
C PRO A 4 17.21 -10.69 48.17
N PRO A 5 18.37 -11.20 47.70
CA PRO A 5 18.89 -10.87 46.38
C PRO A 5 17.98 -11.38 45.26
N LEU A 6 17.86 -10.62 44.18
CA LEU A 6 17.20 -11.07 42.95
C LEU A 6 18.05 -12.16 42.28
N ALA A 7 17.49 -13.36 42.17
CA ALA A 7 18.14 -14.44 41.44
C ALA A 7 18.15 -14.15 39.93
N PRO A 8 19.24 -14.45 39.20
CA PRO A 8 19.26 -14.35 37.75
C PRO A 8 18.22 -15.27 37.11
N LEU A 9 17.72 -14.87 35.95
CA LEU A 9 16.80 -15.69 35.19
C LEU A 9 17.54 -16.93 34.65
N PRO A 10 17.00 -18.14 34.84
CA PRO A 10 17.66 -19.35 34.37
C PRO A 10 17.67 -19.42 32.83
N PRO A 11 18.75 -19.98 32.24
CA PRO A 11 18.84 -20.19 30.80
C PRO A 11 17.75 -21.15 30.30
N ALA A 12 17.43 -21.08 29.01
CA ALA A 12 16.36 -21.86 28.38
C ALA A 12 16.41 -23.37 28.69
N ASN A 13 17.59 -23.99 28.74
CA ASN A 13 17.74 -25.42 29.06
C ASN A 13 17.23 -25.79 30.47
N ILE A 14 17.41 -24.91 31.45
CA ILE A 14 16.93 -25.10 32.83
C ILE A 14 15.48 -24.63 32.93
N ARG A 15 15.16 -23.48 32.33
CA ARG A 15 13.81 -22.90 32.36
C ARG A 15 12.76 -23.82 31.73
N LEU A 16 13.10 -24.48 30.63
CA LEU A 16 12.20 -25.42 29.94
C LEU A 16 12.10 -26.79 30.62
N SER A 17 12.99 -27.12 31.56
CA SER A 17 12.88 -28.35 32.37
C SER A 17 11.98 -28.18 33.60
N LEU A 18 11.63 -26.95 33.97
CA LEU A 18 10.77 -26.67 35.12
C LEU A 18 9.31 -27.02 34.82
N GLY A 19 8.61 -27.56 35.81
CA GLY A 19 7.15 -27.75 35.72
C GLY A 19 6.42 -26.40 35.63
N PRO A 20 5.17 -26.36 35.10
CA PRO A 20 4.41 -25.12 34.98
C PRO A 20 4.16 -24.45 36.34
N GLU A 21 3.87 -25.23 37.38
CA GLU A 21 3.66 -24.72 38.74
C GLU A 21 4.95 -24.14 39.35
N GLU A 22 6.09 -24.82 39.15
CA GLU A 22 7.40 -24.36 39.60
C GLU A 22 7.79 -23.05 38.92
N TRP A 23 7.57 -22.97 37.60
CA TRP A 23 7.82 -21.74 36.84
C TRP A 23 6.93 -20.59 37.30
N GLU A 24 5.65 -20.85 37.56
CA GLU A 24 4.75 -19.83 38.10
C GLU A 24 5.17 -19.33 39.49
N ALA A 25 5.63 -20.22 40.36
CA ALA A 25 6.17 -19.86 41.66
C ALA A 25 7.44 -19.00 41.52
N CYS A 26 8.34 -19.34 40.59
CA CYS A 26 9.51 -18.50 40.28
C CYS A 26 9.10 -17.11 39.77
N LEU A 27 8.14 -17.03 38.85
CA LEU A 27 7.61 -15.75 38.35
C LEU A 27 7.03 -14.90 39.49
N GLU A 28 6.30 -15.50 40.42
CA GLU A 28 5.73 -14.80 41.56
C GLU A 28 6.80 -14.28 42.54
N ALA A 29 7.84 -15.07 42.78
CA ALA A 29 9.01 -14.62 43.54
C ALA A 29 9.71 -13.44 42.87
N TRP A 30 9.97 -13.48 41.56
CA TRP A 30 10.57 -12.33 40.86
C TRP A 30 9.64 -11.12 40.83
N LEU A 31 8.33 -11.30 40.69
CA LEU A 31 7.35 -10.21 40.71
C LEU A 31 7.36 -9.49 42.06
N THR A 32 7.21 -10.25 43.15
CA THR A 32 7.19 -9.71 44.51
C THR A 32 8.49 -8.99 44.85
N LEU A 33 9.64 -9.61 44.57
CA LEU A 33 10.94 -8.98 44.80
C LEU A 33 11.14 -7.74 43.92
N SER A 34 10.77 -7.78 42.65
CA SER A 34 10.88 -6.61 41.76
C SER A 34 10.04 -5.42 42.25
N GLU A 35 8.84 -5.67 42.78
CA GLU A 35 7.98 -4.64 43.35
C GLU A 35 8.55 -4.05 44.64
N LEU A 36 9.12 -4.90 45.51
CA LEU A 36 9.78 -4.44 46.74
C LEU A 36 11.06 -3.66 46.42
N THR A 37 11.89 -4.14 45.50
CA THR A 37 13.10 -3.45 45.05
C THR A 37 12.77 -2.08 44.46
N LEU A 38 11.70 -1.96 43.66
CA LEU A 38 11.26 -0.68 43.12
C LEU A 38 10.81 0.34 44.19
N ARG A 39 10.36 -0.13 45.36
CA ARG A 39 9.93 0.71 46.48
C ARG A 39 11.07 1.10 47.43
N LEU A 40 12.29 0.57 47.22
CA LEU A 40 13.43 0.91 48.07
C LEU A 40 13.76 2.41 47.99
N PRO A 41 14.25 3.01 49.10
CA PRO A 41 14.88 4.34 49.08
C PRO A 41 16.06 4.41 48.10
N ALA A 42 16.46 5.61 47.70
CA ALA A 42 17.54 5.83 46.72
C ALA A 42 18.87 5.18 47.13
N SER A 43 19.27 5.29 48.41
CA SER A 43 20.51 4.69 48.93
C SER A 43 20.54 3.16 48.75
N ASP A 44 19.44 2.51 49.16
CA ASP A 44 19.35 1.06 49.21
C ASP A 44 19.17 0.49 47.81
N PHE A 45 18.40 1.19 46.98
CA PHE A 45 18.26 0.86 45.56
C PHE A 45 19.60 1.01 44.83
N SER A 46 20.34 2.11 45.06
CA SER A 46 21.66 2.32 44.47
C SER A 46 22.63 1.20 44.85
N THR A 47 22.54 0.67 46.08
CA THR A 47 23.32 -0.50 46.50
C THR A 47 22.91 -1.76 45.74
N ALA A 48 21.61 -2.03 45.60
CA ALA A 48 21.09 -3.18 44.84
C ALA A 48 21.39 -3.10 43.33
N ALA A 49 21.45 -1.90 42.77
CA ALA A 49 21.73 -1.59 41.38
C ALA A 49 23.24 -1.42 41.06
N SER A 50 24.09 -1.36 42.09
CA SER A 50 25.54 -1.34 41.93
C SER A 50 26.04 -2.63 41.29
N GLU A 51 27.27 -2.62 40.76
CA GLU A 51 27.88 -3.79 40.11
C GLU A 51 27.98 -5.02 41.03
N LYS A 52 28.07 -4.81 42.35
CA LYS A 52 28.11 -5.89 43.35
C LYS A 52 26.70 -6.31 43.80
N GLY A 53 25.66 -5.60 43.36
CA GLY A 53 24.27 -5.88 43.67
C GLY A 53 23.70 -7.01 42.82
N SER A 54 22.50 -7.47 43.20
CA SER A 54 21.81 -8.55 42.48
C SER A 54 21.03 -8.07 41.26
N LEU A 55 20.71 -6.79 41.18
CA LEU A 55 19.85 -6.25 40.11
C LEU A 55 20.50 -6.31 38.73
N PRO A 56 21.79 -5.97 38.53
CA PRO A 56 22.40 -6.04 37.20
C PRO A 56 22.42 -7.45 36.61
N ALA A 57 22.75 -8.46 37.43
CA ALA A 57 22.77 -9.86 37.01
C ALA A 57 21.36 -10.35 36.63
N PHE A 58 20.35 -10.01 37.44
CA PHE A 58 18.96 -10.33 37.14
C PHE A 58 18.47 -9.66 35.85
N LEU A 59 18.64 -8.35 35.70
CA LEU A 59 18.17 -7.64 34.52
C LEU A 59 18.88 -8.11 33.25
N THR A 60 20.20 -8.36 33.31
CA THR A 60 20.96 -8.84 32.16
C THR A 60 20.47 -10.22 31.70
N SER A 61 20.40 -11.19 32.61
CA SER A 61 19.86 -12.52 32.29
C SER A 61 18.40 -12.48 31.83
N PHE A 62 17.58 -11.63 32.45
CA PHE A 62 16.18 -11.43 32.06
C PHE A 62 16.06 -10.95 30.61
N TYR A 63 16.76 -9.89 30.23
CA TYR A 63 16.65 -9.34 28.87
C TYR A 63 17.27 -10.27 27.82
N GLN A 64 18.40 -10.91 28.14
CA GLN A 64 19.05 -11.85 27.24
C GLN A 64 18.12 -13.03 26.88
N GLU A 65 17.51 -13.67 27.89
CA GLU A 65 16.59 -14.80 27.66
C GLU A 65 15.30 -14.38 26.93
N VAL A 66 14.76 -13.20 27.26
CA VAL A 66 13.53 -12.70 26.60
C VAL A 66 13.80 -12.25 25.16
N ALA A 67 14.99 -11.71 24.87
CA ALA A 67 15.37 -11.29 23.52
C ALA A 67 15.66 -12.48 22.60
N HIS A 68 16.20 -13.58 23.13
CA HIS A 68 16.67 -14.75 22.38
C HIS A 68 15.82 -16.00 22.61
N LEU A 69 14.49 -15.84 22.67
CA LEU A 69 13.58 -16.96 22.90
C LEU A 69 13.66 -18.01 21.77
N PRO A 70 13.84 -19.31 22.13
CA PRO A 70 13.76 -20.40 21.16
C PRO A 70 12.40 -20.44 20.45
N PRO A 71 12.35 -20.90 19.19
CA PRO A 71 11.07 -21.04 18.48
C PRO A 71 10.16 -22.04 19.21
N GLY A 72 8.94 -21.60 19.53
CA GLY A 72 7.95 -22.42 20.25
C GLY A 72 7.97 -22.25 21.77
N ASP A 73 8.87 -21.45 22.32
CA ASP A 73 8.92 -21.14 23.75
C ASP A 73 7.77 -20.19 24.16
N THR A 74 6.89 -20.65 25.05
CA THR A 74 5.73 -19.89 25.53
C THR A 74 5.87 -19.42 26.98
N THR A 75 7.01 -19.60 27.67
CA THR A 75 7.12 -19.32 29.11
C THR A 75 6.90 -17.85 29.47
N PHE A 76 7.11 -16.93 28.52
CA PHE A 76 6.88 -15.49 28.68
C PHE A 76 5.52 -15.00 28.17
N SER A 77 4.62 -15.91 27.80
CA SER A 77 3.27 -15.57 27.32
C SER A 77 2.25 -15.39 28.45
N SER A 78 2.57 -15.82 29.67
CA SER A 78 1.66 -15.71 30.81
C SER A 78 1.47 -14.25 31.26
N SER A 79 0.33 -13.97 31.90
CA SER A 79 0.03 -12.64 32.45
C SER A 79 1.08 -12.21 33.50
N LYS A 80 1.54 -13.14 34.35
CA LYS A 80 2.63 -12.93 35.32
C LYS A 80 3.94 -12.53 34.62
N ALA A 81 4.33 -13.23 33.55
CA ALA A 81 5.54 -12.89 32.80
C ALA A 81 5.46 -11.52 32.10
N VAL A 82 4.30 -11.17 31.54
CA VAL A 82 4.06 -9.83 30.97
C VAL A 82 4.16 -8.74 32.03
N ARG A 83 3.62 -8.98 33.24
CA ARG A 83 3.77 -8.05 34.38
C ARG A 83 5.24 -7.94 34.81
N LEU A 84 5.97 -9.05 34.87
CA LEU A 84 7.39 -9.05 35.21
C LEU A 84 8.21 -8.23 34.22
N ARG A 85 7.92 -8.36 32.93
CA ARG A 85 8.55 -7.55 31.88
C ARG A 85 8.29 -6.03 32.05
N LYS A 86 7.09 -5.63 32.51
CA LYS A 86 6.79 -4.23 32.82
C LYS A 86 7.58 -3.75 34.04
N LEU A 87 7.71 -4.58 35.08
CA LEU A 87 8.50 -4.25 36.27
C LEU A 87 9.99 -4.19 35.97
N ALA A 88 10.52 -5.13 35.18
CA ALA A 88 11.89 -5.12 34.70
C ALA A 88 12.19 -3.83 33.92
N PHE A 89 11.27 -3.34 33.09
CA PHE A 89 11.43 -2.03 32.42
C PHE A 89 11.55 -0.88 33.42
N ARG A 90 10.71 -0.84 34.45
CA ARG A 90 10.75 0.20 35.50
C ARG A 90 12.03 0.12 36.32
N LEU A 91 12.48 -1.09 36.66
CA LEU A 91 13.74 -1.32 37.38
C LEU A 91 14.93 -0.84 36.56
N SER A 92 14.99 -1.22 35.27
CA SER A 92 16.03 -0.74 34.36
C SER A 92 15.99 0.77 34.20
N SER A 93 14.80 1.35 34.00
CA SER A 93 14.61 2.80 33.92
C SER A 93 15.20 3.50 35.14
N ARG A 94 14.81 3.09 36.36
CA ARG A 94 15.32 3.67 37.60
C ARG A 94 16.84 3.52 37.71
N ALA A 95 17.38 2.31 37.49
CA ALA A 95 18.82 2.04 37.57
C ALA A 95 19.66 2.81 36.55
N LEU A 96 19.11 3.05 35.36
CA LEU A 96 19.77 3.79 34.28
C LEU A 96 19.71 5.31 34.50
N THR A 97 18.65 5.84 35.12
CA THR A 97 18.51 7.27 35.39
C THR A 97 19.18 7.74 36.68
N GLU A 98 19.32 6.86 37.67
CA GLU A 98 19.85 7.24 38.98
C GLU A 98 21.39 7.47 38.88
N PRO A 99 21.92 8.59 39.39
CA PRO A 99 23.31 9.00 39.15
C PRO A 99 24.33 8.14 39.92
N SER A 100 23.97 7.69 41.12
CA SER A 100 24.82 6.94 42.04
C SER A 100 24.92 5.43 41.76
N SER A 101 24.10 4.89 40.87
CA SER A 101 23.86 3.45 40.73
C SER A 101 24.38 2.83 39.43
N THR A 102 25.26 3.53 38.69
CA THR A 102 25.58 3.14 37.31
C THR A 102 26.54 1.95 37.27
N SER A 103 25.96 0.76 37.17
CA SER A 103 26.71 -0.48 36.93
C SER A 103 27.20 -0.56 35.47
N PRO A 104 28.48 -0.91 35.21
CA PRO A 104 29.01 -1.09 33.85
C PRO A 104 28.31 -2.23 33.10
N THR A 105 27.79 -3.25 33.78
CA THR A 105 27.01 -4.33 33.11
C THR A 105 25.70 -3.81 32.52
N LEU A 106 25.01 -2.90 33.21
CA LEU A 106 23.80 -2.24 32.69
C LEU A 106 24.08 -1.18 31.61
N LEU A 107 25.33 -0.75 31.45
CA LEU A 107 25.77 0.10 30.33
C LEU A 107 26.41 -0.69 29.18
N SER A 108 26.53 -2.00 29.32
CA SER A 108 27.13 -2.85 28.29
C SER A 108 26.29 -2.83 27.01
N TRP A 109 26.97 -2.99 25.86
CA TRP A 109 26.31 -3.05 24.57
C TRP A 109 25.27 -4.17 24.48
N THR A 110 25.60 -5.35 25.02
CA THR A 110 24.73 -6.53 25.02
C THR A 110 23.44 -6.25 25.78
N PHE A 111 23.55 -5.71 27.01
CA PHE A 111 22.38 -5.34 27.80
C PHE A 111 21.50 -4.31 27.07
N LEU A 112 22.09 -3.24 26.53
CA LEU A 112 21.34 -2.19 25.85
C LEU A 112 20.64 -2.70 24.60
N ALA A 113 21.30 -3.55 23.82
CA ALA A 113 20.71 -4.17 22.65
C ALA A 113 19.49 -5.04 23.01
N ASP A 114 19.63 -5.91 24.01
CA ASP A 114 18.55 -6.81 24.43
C ASP A 114 17.39 -6.02 25.05
N PHE A 115 17.70 -5.02 25.89
CA PHE A 115 16.73 -4.08 26.45
C PHE A 115 15.92 -3.37 25.36
N CYS A 116 16.59 -2.85 24.33
CA CYS A 116 15.94 -2.20 23.20
C CYS A 116 15.11 -3.17 22.35
N HIS A 117 15.64 -4.37 22.10
CA HIS A 117 14.98 -5.40 21.30
C HIS A 117 13.67 -5.84 21.95
N VAL A 118 13.70 -6.15 23.26
CA VAL A 118 12.51 -6.53 23.99
C VAL A 118 11.48 -5.40 23.89
N HIS A 119 11.83 -4.15 24.18
CA HIS A 119 10.86 -3.05 24.27
C HIS A 119 10.65 -2.24 22.98
N LEU A 120 10.97 -2.79 21.81
CA LEU A 120 10.96 -2.09 20.52
C LEU A 120 9.65 -1.33 20.20
N LYS A 121 8.50 -1.85 20.64
CA LYS A 121 7.16 -1.27 20.41
C LYS A 121 6.75 -0.21 21.44
N SER A 122 7.51 -0.05 22.52
CA SER A 122 7.20 0.88 23.60
C SER A 122 7.64 2.30 23.24
N SER A 123 6.73 3.27 23.31
CA SER A 123 7.09 4.69 23.16
C SER A 123 7.94 5.19 24.33
N ALA A 124 7.71 4.66 25.54
CA ALA A 124 8.46 5.00 26.74
C ALA A 124 9.96 4.67 26.62
N LEU A 125 10.33 3.66 25.81
CA LEU A 125 11.73 3.28 25.59
C LEU A 125 12.55 4.47 25.04
N ARG A 126 11.98 5.23 24.09
CA ARG A 126 12.69 6.36 23.48
C ARG A 126 12.97 7.47 24.48
N GLN A 127 11.98 7.81 25.31
CA GLN A 127 12.14 8.80 26.37
C GLN A 127 13.24 8.39 27.36
N GLN A 128 13.28 7.10 27.73
CA GLN A 128 14.29 6.56 28.63
C GLN A 128 15.69 6.61 28.04
N LEU A 129 15.87 6.21 26.78
CA LEU A 129 17.20 6.26 26.14
C LEU A 129 17.69 7.70 25.90
N ASN A 130 16.79 8.63 25.61
CA ASN A 130 17.15 10.05 25.50
C ASN A 130 17.61 10.60 26.86
N ALA A 131 16.89 10.29 27.95
CA ALA A 131 17.29 10.68 29.30
C ALA A 131 18.64 10.05 29.69
N LEU A 132 18.84 8.76 29.39
CA LEU A 132 20.09 8.05 29.60
C LEU A 132 21.25 8.71 28.83
N TRP A 133 21.04 9.04 27.54
CA TRP A 133 22.07 9.68 26.73
C TRP A 133 22.47 11.04 27.31
N LYS A 134 21.48 11.89 27.66
CA LYS A 134 21.75 13.20 28.27
C LYS A 134 22.53 13.10 29.57
N ALA A 135 22.25 12.08 30.39
CA ALA A 135 22.88 11.92 31.69
C ALA A 135 24.26 11.25 31.63
N LYS A 136 24.48 10.31 30.69
CA LYS A 136 25.61 9.35 30.72
C LYS A 136 26.30 9.16 29.37
N SER A 137 26.20 10.12 28.45
CA SER A 137 26.83 10.05 27.12
C SER A 137 28.34 9.81 27.17
N GLU A 138 29.05 10.40 28.13
CA GLU A 138 30.50 10.22 28.29
C GLU A 138 30.91 8.77 28.57
N LEU A 139 30.07 8.05 29.34
CA LEU A 139 30.30 6.63 29.66
C LEU A 139 29.85 5.70 28.52
N LEU A 140 28.81 6.09 27.77
CA LEU A 140 28.29 5.30 26.66
C LEU A 140 29.11 5.41 25.39
N THR A 141 29.66 6.59 25.11
CA THR A 141 30.49 6.89 23.94
C THR A 141 31.60 5.86 23.69
N PRO A 142 32.45 5.49 24.67
CA PRO A 142 33.51 4.50 24.45
C PRO A 142 32.95 3.08 24.19
N VAL A 143 31.84 2.71 24.86
CA VAL A 143 31.19 1.41 24.64
C VAL A 143 30.66 1.31 23.21
N ILE A 144 29.94 2.35 22.77
CA ILE A 144 29.37 2.40 21.42
C ILE A 144 30.47 2.50 20.35
N ARG A 145 31.52 3.30 20.60
CA ARG A 145 32.67 3.40 19.69
C ARG A 145 33.34 2.05 19.50
N LYS A 146 33.62 1.32 20.59
CA LYS A 146 34.18 -0.04 20.52
C LYS A 146 33.32 -0.97 19.67
N THR A 147 32.00 -0.94 19.87
CA THR A 147 31.06 -1.75 19.06
C THR A 147 31.08 -1.33 17.59
N LYS A 148 31.08 -0.02 17.31
CA LYS A 148 31.18 0.52 15.95
C LYS A 148 32.46 0.05 15.27
N ASP A 149 33.61 0.17 15.92
CA ASP A 149 34.90 -0.23 15.36
C ASP A 149 34.95 -1.74 15.07
N SER A 150 34.43 -2.57 16.00
CA SER A 150 34.30 -4.01 15.79
C SER A 150 33.38 -4.35 14.61
N LEU A 151 32.24 -3.66 14.51
CA LEU A 151 31.29 -3.88 13.42
C LEU A 151 31.86 -3.44 12.07
N THR A 152 32.49 -2.26 11.98
CA THR A 152 33.14 -1.77 10.76
C THR A 152 34.18 -2.78 10.25
N LYS A 153 35.03 -3.31 11.14
CA LYS A 153 36.02 -4.35 10.79
C LYS A 153 35.37 -5.64 10.25
N LEU A 154 34.25 -6.06 10.84
CA LEU A 154 33.51 -7.24 10.38
C LEU A 154 32.81 -6.98 9.03
N LEU A 155 32.36 -5.76 8.76
CA LEU A 155 31.77 -5.38 7.47
C LEU A 155 32.82 -5.29 6.36
N GLU A 156 34.04 -4.87 6.69
CA GLU A 156 35.19 -4.81 5.76
C GLU A 156 35.77 -6.19 5.43
N ALA A 157 35.50 -7.20 6.26
CA ALA A 157 35.91 -8.57 6.00
C ALA A 157 35.31 -9.12 4.68
N LYS A 158 35.95 -10.16 4.13
CA LYS A 158 35.47 -10.83 2.91
C LYS A 158 34.09 -11.45 3.09
N ASP A 159 33.83 -12.00 4.28
CA ASP A 159 32.55 -12.58 4.66
C ASP A 159 31.80 -11.66 5.63
N VAL A 160 30.57 -11.32 5.27
CA VAL A 160 29.68 -10.42 6.02
C VAL A 160 28.89 -11.17 7.10
N ALA A 161 28.89 -12.51 7.09
CA ALA A 161 28.11 -13.32 8.04
C ALA A 161 28.42 -12.98 9.51
N GLY A 162 29.70 -12.72 9.84
CA GLY A 162 30.10 -12.32 11.20
C GLY A 162 29.50 -10.98 11.66
N ALA A 163 29.20 -10.06 10.74
CA ALA A 163 28.58 -8.77 11.05
C ALA A 163 27.08 -8.89 11.34
N MET A 164 26.42 -9.97 10.90
CA MET A 164 24.95 -10.08 10.94
C MET A 164 24.37 -10.09 12.35
N GLY A 165 25.04 -10.74 13.30
CA GLY A 165 24.64 -10.71 14.71
C GLY A 165 24.65 -9.28 15.27
N TYR A 166 25.69 -8.52 14.96
CA TYR A 166 25.82 -7.11 15.36
C TYR A 166 24.78 -6.21 14.65
N LEU A 167 24.55 -6.38 13.35
CA LEU A 167 23.53 -5.60 12.64
C LEU A 167 22.11 -5.86 13.19
N SER A 168 21.81 -7.11 13.56
CA SER A 168 20.51 -7.49 14.11
C SER A 168 20.24 -6.87 15.49
N THR A 169 21.27 -6.75 16.32
CA THR A 169 21.21 -6.15 17.66
C THR A 169 21.30 -4.62 17.62
N LEU A 170 22.00 -4.06 16.63
CA LEU A 170 22.11 -2.62 16.40
C LEU A 170 20.78 -1.99 15.95
N ALA A 171 20.02 -2.65 15.09
CA ALA A 171 18.79 -2.05 14.55
C ALA A 171 17.76 -1.64 15.64
N PRO A 172 17.46 -2.46 16.67
CA PRO A 172 16.64 -2.03 17.80
C PRO A 172 17.15 -0.80 18.53
N VAL A 173 18.48 -0.70 18.74
CA VAL A 173 19.12 0.43 19.43
C VAL A 173 18.95 1.71 18.61
N LEU A 174 19.25 1.67 17.31
CA LEU A 174 19.07 2.82 16.40
C LEU A 174 17.62 3.26 16.27
N HIS A 175 16.68 2.31 16.33
CA HIS A 175 15.25 2.62 16.32
C HIS A 175 14.79 3.33 17.60
N ALA A 176 15.42 3.00 18.72
CA ALA A 176 15.04 3.47 20.05
C ALA A 176 15.74 4.78 20.46
N SER A 177 17.01 4.98 20.07
CA SER A 177 17.78 6.18 20.38
C SER A 177 18.33 6.84 19.13
N ALA A 178 17.85 8.06 18.85
CA ALA A 178 18.37 8.87 17.76
C ALA A 178 19.80 9.33 18.04
N ASP A 179 20.14 9.67 19.29
CA ASP A 179 21.47 10.16 19.64
C ASP A 179 22.56 9.09 19.47
N MET A 180 22.30 7.86 19.93
CA MET A 180 23.21 6.74 19.68
C MET A 180 23.36 6.48 18.18
N GLY A 181 22.27 6.59 17.42
CA GLY A 181 22.31 6.42 15.97
C GLY A 181 23.06 7.51 15.23
N ALA A 182 22.89 8.77 15.63
CA ALA A 182 23.66 9.88 15.10
C ALA A 182 25.16 9.70 15.42
N PHE A 183 25.49 9.21 16.62
CA PHE A 183 26.86 8.87 16.99
C PHE A 183 27.44 7.75 16.12
N PHE A 184 26.68 6.69 15.82
CA PHE A 184 27.11 5.65 14.88
C PHE A 184 27.44 6.21 13.50
N MET A 185 26.65 7.18 13.03
CA MET A 185 26.82 7.86 11.73
C MET A 185 27.87 8.97 11.73
N THR A 186 28.66 9.16 12.81
CA THR A 186 29.79 10.09 12.80
C THR A 186 30.92 9.61 11.89
N GLY A 187 31.45 10.47 11.02
CA GLY A 187 32.45 10.07 10.02
C GLY A 187 31.88 9.15 8.94
N PHE A 188 32.68 8.87 7.90
CA PHE A 188 32.21 8.14 6.70
C PHE A 188 32.48 6.64 6.74
N ASP A 189 33.51 6.20 7.47
CA ASP A 189 34.03 4.82 7.48
C ASP A 189 32.93 3.76 7.69
N PHE A 190 32.03 4.00 8.64
CA PHE A 190 30.94 3.06 8.92
C PHE A 190 29.94 2.97 7.76
N LEU A 191 29.53 4.10 7.17
CA LEU A 191 28.62 4.09 6.02
C LEU A 191 29.29 3.46 4.80
N ASP A 192 30.56 3.78 4.55
CA ASP A 192 31.35 3.19 3.47
C ASP A 192 31.49 1.68 3.64
N SER A 193 31.71 1.20 4.87
CA SER A 193 31.72 -0.23 5.16
C SER A 193 30.37 -0.90 4.88
N LEU A 194 29.24 -0.23 5.14
CA LEU A 194 27.89 -0.72 4.80
C LEU A 194 27.67 -0.77 3.29
N ILE A 195 28.07 0.27 2.55
CA ILE A 195 27.98 0.34 1.08
C ILE A 195 28.79 -0.80 0.47
N SER A 196 30.04 -0.94 0.92
CA SER A 196 31.00 -1.93 0.46
C SER A 196 30.53 -3.36 0.77
N ALA A 197 30.05 -3.61 2.00
CA ALA A 197 29.48 -4.90 2.39
C ALA A 197 28.21 -5.24 1.61
N TYR A 198 27.34 -4.25 1.37
CA TYR A 198 26.10 -4.45 0.60
C TYR A 198 26.39 -4.92 -0.83
N ALA A 199 27.35 -4.28 -1.51
CA ALA A 199 27.71 -4.61 -2.88
C ALA A 199 28.29 -6.04 -3.02
N ARG A 200 28.97 -6.55 -1.98
CA ARG A 200 29.50 -7.93 -1.95
C ARG A 200 28.47 -8.99 -1.55
N THR A 201 27.39 -8.58 -0.90
CA THR A 201 26.40 -9.49 -0.34
C THR A 201 25.46 -10.00 -1.42
N LEU A 202 25.20 -11.31 -1.46
CA LEU A 202 24.18 -11.91 -2.35
C LEU A 202 22.90 -12.31 -1.61
N ASP A 203 23.00 -12.62 -0.31
CA ASP A 203 21.85 -13.01 0.50
C ASP A 203 20.91 -11.82 0.76
N ASN A 204 19.63 -12.00 0.43
CA ASN A 204 18.57 -11.03 0.65
C ASN A 204 18.34 -10.71 2.13
N ALA A 205 18.53 -11.68 3.03
CA ALA A 205 18.38 -11.44 4.47
C ALA A 205 19.51 -10.53 4.99
N GLN A 206 20.74 -10.77 4.54
CA GLN A 206 21.91 -9.93 4.84
C GLN A 206 21.75 -8.51 4.30
N LYS A 207 21.37 -8.37 3.01
CA LYS A 207 21.03 -7.07 2.41
C LYS A 207 19.95 -6.32 3.18
N ARG A 208 18.96 -7.04 3.70
CA ARG A 208 17.89 -6.44 4.52
C ARG A 208 18.41 -5.86 5.82
N SER A 209 19.30 -6.54 6.53
CA SER A 209 19.86 -6.02 7.77
C SER A 209 20.72 -4.79 7.53
N ILE A 210 21.59 -4.82 6.51
CA ILE A 210 22.43 -3.68 6.13
C ILE A 210 21.57 -2.46 5.74
N SER A 211 20.59 -2.65 4.85
CA SER A 211 19.66 -1.56 4.45
C SER A 211 18.83 -1.04 5.61
N THR A 212 18.42 -1.89 6.56
CA THR A 212 17.70 -1.46 7.76
C THR A 212 18.56 -0.58 8.66
N VAL A 213 19.82 -0.97 8.90
CA VAL A 213 20.76 -0.18 9.71
C VAL A 213 21.08 1.15 9.04
N ALA A 214 21.36 1.16 7.73
CA ALA A 214 21.60 2.39 6.97
C ALA A 214 20.39 3.34 7.03
N TYR A 215 19.18 2.82 6.81
CA TYR A 215 17.94 3.58 6.93
C TYR A 215 17.75 4.19 8.32
N LEU A 216 17.93 3.40 9.38
CA LEU A 216 17.75 3.88 10.75
C LEU A 216 18.84 4.89 11.15
N GLY A 217 20.09 4.68 10.73
CA GLY A 217 21.20 5.61 10.96
C GLY A 217 20.97 6.96 10.30
N LEU A 218 20.63 6.99 9.01
CA LEU A 218 20.31 8.23 8.28
C LEU A 218 19.13 8.98 8.92
N LEU A 219 18.11 8.25 9.36
CA LEU A 219 16.94 8.82 9.99
C LEU A 219 17.24 9.35 11.40
N ALA A 220 18.23 8.78 12.10
CA ALA A 220 18.66 9.23 13.42
C ALA A 220 19.22 10.66 13.39
N LEU A 221 19.97 11.03 12.33
CA LEU A 221 20.58 12.36 12.15
C LEU A 221 19.58 13.53 12.14
N VAL A 222 18.30 13.27 11.86
CA VAL A 222 17.24 14.29 11.84
C VAL A 222 16.30 14.18 13.05
N ARG A 223 16.42 13.11 13.84
CA ARG A 223 15.56 12.86 15.01
C ARG A 223 16.21 13.27 16.32
N THR A 224 17.47 13.67 16.30
CA THR A 224 18.16 14.30 17.43
C THR A 224 17.54 15.67 17.74
N GLU A 225 17.75 16.16 18.97
CA GLU A 225 17.24 17.48 19.38
C GLU A 225 17.79 18.60 18.49
N VAL A 226 19.06 18.47 18.10
CA VAL A 226 19.69 19.30 17.08
C VAL A 226 19.97 18.42 15.86
N PRO A 227 19.20 18.57 14.77
CA PRO A 227 19.44 17.83 13.53
C PRO A 227 20.81 18.15 12.92
N THR A 228 21.56 17.11 12.56
CA THR A 228 22.88 17.23 11.91
C THR A 228 22.74 17.16 10.39
N THR A 229 22.11 18.19 9.81
CA THR A 229 21.76 18.23 8.38
C THR A 229 22.95 18.23 7.43
N SER A 230 24.11 18.75 7.85
CA SER A 230 25.36 18.72 7.07
C SER A 230 25.89 17.31 6.90
N VAL A 231 26.02 16.58 8.02
CA VAL A 231 26.44 15.18 8.03
C VAL A 231 25.47 14.32 7.22
N LEU A 232 24.16 14.57 7.35
CA LEU A 232 23.16 13.91 6.50
C LEU A 232 23.40 14.21 5.02
N SER A 233 23.60 15.47 4.63
CA SER A 233 23.83 15.81 3.23
C SER A 233 25.05 15.10 2.67
N ASP A 234 26.15 15.07 3.41
CA ASP A 234 27.39 14.42 2.99
C ASP A 234 27.19 12.91 2.81
N HIS A 235 26.55 12.24 3.78
CA HIS A 235 26.21 10.82 3.68
C HIS A 235 25.33 10.48 2.49
N LEU A 236 24.34 11.32 2.19
CA LEU A 236 23.47 11.12 1.03
C LEU A 236 24.24 11.35 -0.29
N PHE A 237 25.18 12.29 -0.35
CA PHE A 237 26.09 12.46 -1.50
C PHE A 237 27.00 11.23 -1.67
N THR A 238 27.57 10.69 -0.60
CA THR A 238 28.40 9.47 -0.65
C THR A 238 27.58 8.27 -1.16
N LEU A 239 26.36 8.09 -0.67
CA LEU A 239 25.45 7.04 -1.16
C LEU A 239 25.10 7.22 -2.64
N ARG A 240 24.86 8.46 -3.07
CA ARG A 240 24.55 8.78 -4.47
C ARG A 240 25.74 8.44 -5.37
N THR A 241 26.93 8.92 -5.03
CA THR A 241 28.15 8.67 -5.82
C THR A 241 28.52 7.19 -5.90
N ALA A 242 28.24 6.40 -4.86
CA ALA A 242 28.38 4.95 -4.89
C ALA A 242 27.29 4.28 -5.76
N ALA A 243 26.06 4.79 -5.73
CA ALA A 243 24.95 4.27 -6.54
C ALA A 243 25.16 4.52 -8.03
N ASP A 244 25.72 5.67 -8.42
CA ASP A 244 26.00 6.00 -9.83
C ASP A 244 27.01 5.04 -10.48
N LYS A 245 27.88 4.42 -9.67
CA LYS A 245 28.90 3.46 -10.13
C LYS A 245 28.43 2.01 -10.10
N SER A 246 27.25 1.72 -9.54
CA SER A 246 26.79 0.36 -9.26
C SER A 246 25.46 0.06 -9.93
N THR A 247 25.20 -1.23 -10.16
CA THR A 247 23.88 -1.66 -10.64
C THR A 247 22.84 -1.48 -9.52
N PRO A 248 21.54 -1.30 -9.84
CA PRO A 248 20.50 -1.15 -8.82
C PRO A 248 20.47 -2.28 -7.79
N GLN A 249 20.84 -3.51 -8.17
CA GLN A 249 20.89 -4.68 -7.28
C GLN A 249 22.07 -4.66 -6.29
N ALA A 250 23.15 -3.97 -6.64
CA ALA A 250 24.35 -3.82 -5.80
C ALA A 250 24.37 -2.48 -5.04
N SER A 251 23.40 -1.60 -5.30
CA SER A 251 23.32 -0.27 -4.69
C SER A 251 22.52 -0.30 -3.38
N LEU A 252 23.20 0.03 -2.28
CA LEU A 252 22.56 0.24 -0.97
C LEU A 252 21.53 1.36 -1.02
N LEU A 253 21.82 2.44 -1.76
CA LEU A 253 20.91 3.57 -1.90
C LEU A 253 19.60 3.15 -2.58
N ALA A 254 19.69 2.42 -3.70
CA ALA A 254 18.52 1.97 -4.44
C ALA A 254 17.62 1.10 -3.56
N ASP A 255 18.19 0.18 -2.78
CA ASP A 255 17.45 -0.66 -1.83
C ASP A 255 16.78 0.17 -0.73
N VAL A 256 17.53 1.07 -0.08
CA VAL A 256 16.99 1.90 1.00
C VAL A 256 15.86 2.79 0.50
N VAL A 257 16.00 3.45 -0.65
CA VAL A 257 14.97 4.34 -1.21
C VAL A 257 13.74 3.55 -1.70
N THR A 258 13.93 2.34 -2.23
CA THR A 258 12.84 1.50 -2.74
C THR A 258 12.06 0.83 -1.60
N ASN A 259 12.77 0.24 -0.63
CA ASN A 259 12.18 -0.65 0.37
C ASN A 259 11.88 0.04 1.71
N THR A 260 12.19 1.32 1.86
CA THR A 260 11.89 2.09 3.06
C THR A 260 11.22 3.44 2.75
N ALA A 261 10.69 4.09 3.79
CA ALA A 261 10.10 5.42 3.67
C ALA A 261 11.14 6.55 3.89
N LEU A 262 12.43 6.31 3.61
CA LEU A 262 13.53 7.25 3.91
C LEU A 262 13.22 8.66 3.40
N VAL A 263 13.03 8.82 2.09
CA VAL A 263 12.86 10.15 1.46
C VAL A 263 11.65 10.89 2.03
N ALA A 264 10.51 10.21 2.17
CA ALA A 264 9.30 10.82 2.74
C ALA A 264 9.50 11.28 4.19
N ARG A 265 10.17 10.46 5.01
CA ARG A 265 10.46 10.79 6.41
C ARG A 265 11.49 11.91 6.56
N LEU A 266 12.52 11.93 5.71
CA LEU A 266 13.50 13.01 5.70
C LEU A 266 12.84 14.33 5.27
N ARG A 267 12.01 14.33 4.21
CA ARG A 267 11.26 15.54 3.80
C ARG A 267 10.39 16.09 4.93
N HIS A 268 9.63 15.22 5.60
CA HIS A 268 8.78 15.64 6.72
C HIS A 268 9.60 16.21 7.89
N ALA A 269 10.71 15.57 8.24
CA ALA A 269 11.53 15.98 9.38
C ALA A 269 12.33 17.27 9.12
N ILE A 270 12.55 17.62 7.85
CA ILE A 270 13.39 18.75 7.43
C ILE A 270 12.54 19.95 6.94
N SER A 271 11.22 19.81 6.89
CA SER A 271 10.28 20.83 6.42
C SER A 271 10.44 22.16 7.17
N GLY A 272 10.69 23.26 6.43
CA GLY A 272 10.71 24.63 6.93
C GLY A 272 12.07 25.22 7.34
N LYS A 273 13.16 24.43 7.42
CA LYS A 273 14.50 24.91 7.85
C LYS A 273 15.70 24.33 7.08
N ALA A 274 15.45 23.63 5.97
CA ALA A 274 16.47 22.93 5.19
C ALA A 274 17.26 23.86 4.25
N PRO A 275 18.55 23.59 4.01
CA PRO A 275 19.23 24.12 2.83
C PRO A 275 18.54 23.62 1.56
N GLU A 276 18.24 24.50 0.59
CA GLU A 276 17.63 24.14 -0.69
C GLU A 276 18.39 23.00 -1.40
N ARG A 277 19.72 22.99 -1.29
CA ARG A 277 20.58 21.94 -1.82
C ARG A 277 20.18 20.53 -1.34
N LEU A 278 19.79 20.39 -0.07
CA LEU A 278 19.37 19.10 0.49
C LEU A 278 18.00 18.69 -0.03
N SER A 279 17.07 19.64 -0.22
CA SER A 279 15.76 19.35 -0.82
C SER A 279 15.90 18.85 -2.26
N LYS A 280 16.70 19.54 -3.10
CA LYS A 280 17.02 19.11 -4.47
C LYS A 280 17.70 17.75 -4.48
N LEU A 281 18.60 17.49 -3.54
CA LEU A 281 19.21 16.17 -3.40
C LEU A 281 18.16 15.10 -3.13
N LEU A 282 17.24 15.31 -2.18
CA LEU A 282 16.17 14.34 -1.87
C LEU A 282 15.28 14.06 -3.08
N ASP A 283 15.04 15.06 -3.94
CA ASP A 283 14.31 14.88 -5.20
C ASP A 283 15.08 13.98 -6.17
N THR A 284 16.40 14.19 -6.31
CA THR A 284 17.24 13.28 -7.10
C THR A 284 17.27 11.87 -6.53
N LEU A 285 17.21 11.67 -5.22
CA LEU A 285 17.23 10.31 -4.64
C LEU A 285 16.01 9.48 -5.06
N VAL A 286 14.86 10.10 -5.34
CA VAL A 286 13.65 9.39 -5.78
C VAL A 286 13.87 8.62 -7.08
N THR A 287 14.76 9.09 -7.95
CA THR A 287 15.03 8.43 -9.25
C THR A 287 15.77 7.10 -9.10
N TYR A 288 16.41 6.84 -7.96
CA TYR A 288 17.06 5.55 -7.66
C TYR A 288 16.08 4.46 -7.21
N ARG A 289 14.76 4.74 -7.19
CA ARG A 289 13.75 3.71 -6.95
C ARG A 289 13.76 2.68 -8.08
N SER A 290 13.84 1.41 -7.71
CA SER A 290 13.86 0.31 -8.67
C SER A 290 12.87 -0.79 -8.28
N LEU A 291 11.91 -1.07 -9.16
CA LEU A 291 10.92 -2.13 -8.94
C LEU A 291 11.55 -3.53 -8.91
N SER A 292 12.70 -3.73 -9.56
CA SER A 292 13.36 -5.03 -9.64
C SER A 292 13.92 -5.55 -8.31
N ILE A 293 14.13 -4.66 -7.34
CA ILE A 293 14.63 -4.97 -5.99
C ILE A 293 13.57 -4.75 -4.91
N ALA A 294 12.33 -4.44 -5.30
CA ALA A 294 11.24 -4.19 -4.38
C ALA A 294 10.88 -5.49 -3.62
N ARG A 295 10.92 -5.42 -2.29
CA ARG A 295 10.59 -6.54 -1.41
C ARG A 295 9.07 -6.64 -1.26
N PRO A 296 8.50 -7.85 -1.25
CA PRO A 296 7.07 -8.02 -1.06
C PRO A 296 6.67 -7.48 0.32
N ARG A 297 5.68 -6.57 0.33
CA ARG A 297 5.07 -6.11 1.58
C ARG A 297 4.32 -7.29 2.19
N LYS A 298 4.81 -7.80 3.31
CA LYS A 298 4.03 -8.76 4.12
C LYS A 298 2.83 -8.02 4.67
N HIS A 299 1.67 -8.14 4.00
CA HIS A 299 0.41 -7.81 4.62
C HIS A 299 0.27 -8.73 5.84
N VAL A 300 0.39 -8.14 7.03
CA VAL A 300 0.01 -8.83 8.25
C VAL A 300 -1.50 -8.98 8.16
N HIS A 301 -1.95 -10.12 7.62
CA HIS A 301 -3.33 -10.55 7.83
C HIS A 301 -3.48 -10.68 9.34
N ARG A 302 -4.03 -9.62 9.95
CA ARG A 302 -4.56 -9.69 11.30
C ARG A 302 -5.65 -10.74 11.20
N LYS A 303 -5.34 -11.98 11.60
CA LYS A 303 -6.33 -13.03 11.78
C LYS A 303 -7.31 -12.45 12.80
N GLN A 304 -8.41 -11.87 12.32
CA GLN A 304 -9.58 -11.70 13.15
C GLN A 304 -9.89 -13.10 13.64
N SER A 305 -9.85 -13.25 14.96
CA SER A 305 -10.31 -14.45 15.65
C SER A 305 -11.68 -14.79 15.08
N LYS A 306 -11.76 -15.87 14.29
CA LYS A 306 -13.05 -16.50 13.96
C LYS A 306 -13.52 -17.26 15.20
N GLY A 307 -13.82 -16.52 16.26
CA GLY A 307 -14.72 -16.94 17.31
C GLY A 307 -16.01 -16.15 17.10
N LYS A 308 -17.13 -16.85 16.94
CA LYS A 308 -18.51 -16.35 16.77
C LYS A 308 -18.67 -14.88 17.19
N ALA A 309 -18.43 -13.97 16.25
CA ALA A 309 -18.78 -12.58 16.40
C ALA A 309 -20.20 -12.42 15.83
N ARG A 310 -21.09 -11.89 16.67
CA ARG A 310 -22.35 -11.27 16.26
C ARG A 310 -22.13 -10.47 14.98
N GLN A 311 -23.13 -10.52 14.09
CA GLN A 311 -23.26 -9.55 13.00
C GLN A 311 -22.95 -8.16 13.57
N ALA A 312 -21.97 -7.46 12.99
CA ALA A 312 -21.92 -6.03 13.11
C ALA A 312 -23.20 -5.55 12.45
N HIS A 313 -24.21 -5.27 13.28
CA HIS A 313 -25.44 -4.67 12.83
C HIS A 313 -25.05 -3.30 12.26
N PRO A 314 -25.49 -2.95 11.04
CA PRO A 314 -25.35 -1.59 10.51
C PRO A 314 -25.85 -0.54 11.50
N ASP A 315 -26.78 -0.93 12.39
CA ASP A 315 -27.33 -0.13 13.48
C ASP A 315 -26.28 0.51 14.40
N ALA A 316 -25.06 -0.02 14.56
CA ALA A 316 -24.06 0.57 15.47
C ALA A 316 -23.48 1.91 14.96
N GLU A 317 -23.25 2.03 13.66
CA GLU A 317 -22.77 3.28 13.04
C GLU A 317 -23.91 4.32 12.96
N PHE A 318 -25.13 3.85 12.66
CA PHE A 318 -26.36 4.65 12.77
C PHE A 318 -26.60 5.13 14.21
N HIS A 319 -26.31 4.31 15.23
CA HIS A 319 -26.49 4.70 16.64
C HIS A 319 -25.50 5.79 17.06
N MET A 320 -24.24 5.72 16.62
CA MET A 320 -23.25 6.75 16.93
C MET A 320 -23.60 8.11 16.31
N HIS A 321 -24.08 8.12 15.06
CA HIS A 321 -24.52 9.34 14.41
C HIS A 321 -25.72 9.96 15.15
N ARG A 322 -26.73 9.14 15.48
CA ARG A 322 -27.92 9.60 16.22
C ARG A 322 -27.60 10.11 17.61
N MET A 323 -26.69 9.45 18.34
CA MET A 323 -26.27 9.94 19.66
C MET A 323 -25.57 11.29 19.58
N SER A 324 -24.82 11.56 18.51
CA SER A 324 -24.21 12.88 18.28
C SER A 324 -25.26 13.97 18.04
N LEU A 325 -26.34 13.68 17.32
CA LEU A 325 -27.43 14.64 17.08
C LEU A 325 -28.24 14.89 18.36
N VAL A 326 -28.44 13.85 19.18
CA VAL A 326 -29.08 13.97 20.49
C VAL A 326 -28.28 14.89 21.41
N THR A 327 -26.95 14.74 21.46
CA THR A 327 -26.09 15.64 22.26
C THR A 327 -26.18 17.09 21.78
N GLN A 328 -26.19 17.33 20.46
CA GLN A 328 -26.34 18.70 19.92
C GLN A 328 -27.66 19.36 20.32
N MET A 329 -28.76 18.59 20.34
CA MET A 329 -30.06 19.08 20.80
C MET A 329 -30.08 19.32 22.32
N GLN A 330 -29.46 18.44 23.11
CA GLN A 330 -29.38 18.56 24.57
C GLN A 330 -28.47 19.71 25.03
N ASP A 331 -27.45 20.09 24.23
CA ASP A 331 -26.64 21.28 24.48
C ASP A 331 -27.48 22.57 24.40
N LEU A 332 -28.51 22.60 23.54
CA LEU A 332 -29.44 23.72 23.40
C LEU A 332 -30.61 23.65 24.38
N PHE A 333 -31.10 22.45 24.67
CA PHE A 333 -32.25 22.18 25.54
C PHE A 333 -31.91 21.06 26.54
N PRO A 334 -31.21 21.39 27.65
CA PRO A 334 -30.72 20.39 28.60
C PRO A 334 -31.83 19.65 29.35
N ASP A 335 -33.03 20.21 29.38
CA ASP A 335 -34.20 19.64 30.06
C ASP A 335 -34.85 18.49 29.26
N LEU A 336 -34.44 18.26 28.00
CA LEU A 336 -35.00 17.21 27.16
C LEU A 336 -34.29 15.86 27.34
N GLY A 337 -35.10 14.82 27.58
CA GLY A 337 -34.63 13.44 27.65
C GLY A 337 -34.15 12.92 26.29
N SER A 338 -33.10 12.11 26.31
CA SER A 338 -32.48 11.57 25.08
C SER A 338 -33.44 10.72 24.24
N GLY A 339 -34.41 10.04 24.87
CA GLY A 339 -35.42 9.25 24.20
C GLY A 339 -36.49 10.11 23.51
N PHE A 340 -36.85 11.23 24.13
CA PHE A 340 -37.75 12.21 23.51
C PHE A 340 -37.09 12.89 22.29
N VAL A 341 -35.82 13.28 22.41
CA VAL A 341 -35.05 13.87 21.29
C VAL A 341 -34.92 12.90 20.12
N LEU A 342 -34.70 11.60 20.37
CA LEU A 342 -34.66 10.59 19.30
C LEU A 342 -35.97 10.49 18.52
N ARG A 343 -37.13 10.59 19.19
CA ARG A 343 -38.44 10.58 18.52
C ARG A 343 -38.67 11.83 17.67
N LEU A 344 -38.16 12.98 18.11
CA LEU A 344 -38.18 14.20 17.31
C LEU A 344 -37.30 14.05 16.07
N LEU A 345 -36.08 13.51 16.23
CA LEU A 345 -35.17 13.25 15.11
C LEU A 345 -35.76 12.20 14.14
N ASP A 346 -36.49 11.21 14.62
CA ASP A 346 -37.20 10.24 13.77
C ASP A 346 -38.30 10.90 12.90
N GLU A 347 -39.05 11.86 13.44
CA GLU A 347 -40.12 12.54 12.71
C GLU A 347 -39.58 13.55 11.67
N TYR A 348 -38.51 14.27 12.01
CA TYR A 348 -37.92 15.32 11.17
C TYR A 348 -36.67 14.86 10.41
N GLU A 349 -36.58 13.56 10.08
CA GLU A 349 -35.53 12.95 9.26
C GLU A 349 -34.08 13.32 9.69
N ASP A 350 -33.80 13.23 10.99
CA ASP A 350 -32.52 13.56 11.63
C ASP A 350 -32.09 15.05 11.47
N SER A 351 -33.00 15.96 11.13
CA SER A 351 -32.73 17.41 10.97
C SER A 351 -32.82 18.19 12.28
N VAL A 352 -31.67 18.55 12.85
CA VAL A 352 -31.56 19.37 14.08
C VAL A 352 -32.24 20.74 13.93
N GLU A 353 -32.13 21.38 12.76
CA GLU A 353 -32.69 22.72 12.53
C GLU A 353 -34.22 22.72 12.56
N GLN A 354 -34.85 21.70 11.99
CA GLN A 354 -36.31 21.58 12.02
C GLN A 354 -36.81 21.23 13.42
N VAL A 355 -36.12 20.33 14.13
CA VAL A 355 -36.45 20.00 15.51
C VAL A 355 -36.35 21.23 16.41
N THR A 356 -35.27 22.02 16.30
CA THR A 356 -35.10 23.24 17.10
C THR A 356 -36.16 24.29 16.76
N ALA A 357 -36.48 24.51 15.49
CA ALA A 357 -37.54 25.45 15.08
C ALA A 357 -38.91 25.06 15.65
N HIS A 358 -39.32 23.79 15.51
CA HIS A 358 -40.61 23.32 16.03
C HIS A 358 -40.70 23.30 17.56
N LEU A 359 -39.56 23.14 18.24
CA LEU A 359 -39.49 23.23 19.70
C LEU A 359 -39.58 24.68 20.19
N LEU A 360 -38.99 25.64 19.47
CA LEU A 360 -39.08 27.07 19.80
C LEU A 360 -40.46 27.67 19.48
N ASP A 361 -41.06 27.27 18.36
CA ASP A 361 -42.36 27.77 17.91
C ASP A 361 -43.56 27.04 18.56
N GLU A 362 -43.29 26.11 19.48
CA GLU A 362 -44.29 25.21 20.12
C GLU A 362 -45.25 24.53 19.12
N SER A 363 -44.78 24.27 17.91
CA SER A 363 -45.59 23.80 16.77
C SER A 363 -45.49 22.28 16.55
N LEU A 364 -45.16 21.53 17.61
CA LEU A 364 -45.02 20.08 17.55
C LEU A 364 -46.37 19.40 17.19
N PRO A 365 -46.36 18.39 16.30
CA PRO A 365 -47.52 17.55 16.03
C PRO A 365 -48.14 16.98 17.31
N GLY A 366 -49.47 16.84 17.34
CA GLY A 366 -50.21 16.40 18.53
C GLY A 366 -49.78 15.03 19.10
N HIS A 367 -49.16 14.18 18.27
CA HIS A 367 -48.63 12.88 18.70
C HIS A 367 -47.24 12.98 19.35
N LEU A 368 -46.55 14.12 19.24
CA LEU A 368 -45.26 14.41 19.88
C LEU A 368 -45.42 15.38 21.06
N SER A 369 -46.39 16.29 21.01
CA SER A 369 -46.65 17.27 22.07
C SER A 369 -47.13 16.63 23.38
N GLY A 370 -47.79 15.47 23.31
CA GLY A 370 -48.31 14.72 24.46
C GLY A 370 -47.36 13.68 25.06
N LEU A 371 -46.13 13.56 24.55
CA LEU A 371 -45.13 12.64 25.07
C LEU A 371 -44.38 13.24 26.26
N ASP A 372 -43.80 12.36 27.09
CA ASP A 372 -42.94 12.78 28.21
C ASP A 372 -41.64 13.37 27.66
N ARG A 373 -41.45 14.68 27.88
CA ARG A 373 -40.27 15.42 27.43
C ARG A 373 -38.98 14.99 28.14
N THR A 374 -39.10 14.29 29.28
CA THR A 374 -37.96 13.85 30.10
C THR A 374 -37.56 12.39 29.83
N GLU A 375 -38.23 11.70 28.90
CA GLU A 375 -37.98 10.29 28.60
C GLU A 375 -36.54 10.07 28.11
N GLN A 376 -35.79 9.24 28.84
CA GLN A 376 -34.42 8.87 28.49
C GLN A 376 -34.40 7.62 27.60
N ALA A 377 -33.47 7.58 26.65
CA ALA A 377 -33.29 6.42 25.79
C ALA A 377 -32.82 5.20 26.62
N PRO A 378 -33.24 3.97 26.28
CA PRO A 378 -32.73 2.78 26.94
C PRO A 378 -31.23 2.65 26.68
N VAL A 379 -30.43 2.89 27.72
CA VAL A 379 -28.98 2.68 27.69
C VAL A 379 -28.75 1.17 27.61
N TYR A 380 -28.35 0.67 26.45
CA TYR A 380 -27.69 -0.63 26.38
C TYR A 380 -26.30 -0.48 26.99
N ASP A 381 -26.19 -0.78 28.28
CA ASP A 381 -24.92 -0.85 28.98
C ASP A 381 -23.95 -1.74 28.18
N THR A 382 -22.90 -1.12 27.67
CA THR A 382 -21.79 -1.82 27.03
C THR A 382 -20.85 -2.33 28.12
N GLU A 383 -21.34 -3.23 28.96
CA GLU A 383 -20.53 -4.04 29.86
C GLU A 383 -20.62 -5.52 29.48
N PRO A 384 -19.74 -6.02 28.60
CA PRO A 384 -19.64 -7.46 28.33
C PRO A 384 -18.95 -8.24 29.47
N GLN A 385 -18.53 -7.58 30.56
CA GLN A 385 -17.77 -8.23 31.65
C GLN A 385 -18.67 -8.79 32.76
N SER A 386 -19.76 -8.11 33.11
CA SER A 386 -20.62 -8.49 34.26
C SER A 386 -21.51 -9.72 34.02
N LYS A 387 -21.70 -10.15 32.76
CA LYS A 387 -22.44 -11.38 32.42
C LYS A 387 -21.57 -12.64 32.41
N ILE A 388 -20.25 -12.51 32.50
CA ILE A 388 -19.31 -13.65 32.50
C ILE A 388 -19.09 -14.17 33.94
N ASP A 389 -19.21 -13.31 34.95
CA ASP A 389 -18.87 -13.65 36.34
C ASP A 389 -19.97 -14.42 37.11
N HIS A 390 -21.15 -14.66 36.52
CA HIS A 390 -22.25 -15.40 37.15
C HIS A 390 -22.59 -16.76 36.52
N LEU A 391 -21.75 -17.27 35.61
CA LEU A 391 -21.89 -18.65 35.12
C LEU A 391 -21.06 -19.60 35.98
N ALA A 392 -21.64 -20.05 37.09
CA ALA A 392 -21.12 -21.21 37.82
C ALA A 392 -21.05 -22.44 36.89
N PRO A 393 -19.95 -23.21 36.88
CA PRO A 393 -19.83 -24.38 36.02
C PRO A 393 -20.82 -25.46 36.47
N ARG A 394 -21.79 -25.79 35.63
CA ARG A 394 -22.58 -27.02 35.80
C ARG A 394 -21.73 -28.22 35.35
N SER A 395 -21.71 -29.29 36.15
CA SER A 395 -21.10 -30.57 35.77
C SER A 395 -21.69 -31.09 34.45
N THR A 396 -20.83 -31.23 33.45
CA THR A 396 -21.16 -31.89 32.19
C THR A 396 -21.27 -33.41 32.41
N PRO A 397 -22.32 -34.09 31.91
CA PRO A 397 -22.40 -35.55 31.88
C PRO A 397 -21.27 -36.15 31.02
N PRO A 398 -20.91 -37.44 31.19
CA PRO A 398 -19.79 -38.05 30.48
C PRO A 398 -20.01 -38.05 28.96
N PRO A 399 -18.92 -38.00 28.16
CA PRO A 399 -19.01 -37.83 26.72
C PRO A 399 -19.56 -39.10 26.06
N LYS A 400 -20.55 -38.93 25.18
CA LYS A 400 -20.89 -39.94 24.18
C LYS A 400 -19.87 -39.88 23.04
N ASP A 401 -19.68 -41.03 22.41
CA ASP A 401 -18.58 -41.39 21.52
C ASP A 401 -18.19 -40.36 20.44
N HIS A 402 -16.90 -40.41 20.14
CA HIS A 402 -16.15 -39.68 19.12
C HIS A 402 -16.94 -39.34 17.84
N TYR A 403 -17.46 -38.12 17.76
CA TYR A 403 -17.83 -37.51 16.49
C TYR A 403 -16.62 -36.78 15.92
N ILE A 404 -15.84 -37.49 15.11
CA ILE A 404 -14.89 -36.84 14.19
C ILE A 404 -15.78 -36.13 13.15
N PRO A 405 -15.69 -34.79 12.97
CA PRO A 405 -16.48 -34.13 11.95
C PRO A 405 -16.01 -34.62 10.59
N GLU A 406 -16.84 -35.42 9.93
CA GLU A 406 -16.60 -35.84 8.56
C GLU A 406 -16.57 -34.59 7.68
N ARG A 407 -15.45 -34.42 6.98
CA ARG A 407 -15.21 -33.24 6.14
C ARG A 407 -16.10 -33.34 4.92
N ARG A 408 -17.27 -32.69 4.96
CA ARG A 408 -18.16 -32.62 3.82
C ARG A 408 -17.62 -31.66 2.76
N ASN A 409 -17.40 -32.15 1.53
CA ASN A 409 -17.06 -31.34 0.36
C ASN A 409 -18.35 -30.96 -0.41
N VAL A 410 -18.26 -29.98 -1.31
CA VAL A 410 -19.37 -29.51 -2.15
C VAL A 410 -19.81 -30.56 -3.18
N PHE A 411 -18.98 -31.59 -3.40
CA PHE A 411 -19.22 -32.69 -4.34
C PHE A 411 -19.64 -33.99 -3.62
N ASP A 412 -19.71 -33.99 -2.29
CA ASP A 412 -20.24 -35.15 -1.57
C ASP A 412 -21.74 -35.25 -1.87
N ASP A 413 -22.25 -36.46 -2.08
CA ASP A 413 -23.64 -36.75 -2.44
C ASP A 413 -24.06 -36.35 -3.88
N ASP A 414 -23.12 -36.06 -4.80
CA ASP A 414 -23.45 -35.78 -6.20
C ASP A 414 -23.63 -37.07 -7.06
N GLU A 415 -24.09 -36.92 -8.31
CA GLU A 415 -24.36 -38.06 -9.22
C GLU A 415 -23.11 -38.93 -9.47
N LEU A 416 -21.91 -38.32 -9.41
CA LEU A 416 -20.64 -39.00 -9.59
C LEU A 416 -20.20 -39.74 -8.32
N ASP A 417 -20.35 -39.10 -7.16
CA ASP A 417 -20.02 -39.63 -5.84
C ASP A 417 -20.94 -40.79 -5.43
N ARG A 418 -22.22 -40.71 -5.80
CA ARG A 418 -23.21 -41.79 -5.63
C ARG A 418 -23.08 -42.92 -6.65
N LEU A 419 -22.18 -42.78 -7.63
CA LEU A 419 -21.99 -43.72 -8.74
C LEU A 419 -23.25 -43.94 -9.59
N ASP A 420 -24.18 -42.99 -9.56
CA ASP A 420 -25.50 -43.03 -10.19
C ASP A 420 -25.49 -42.32 -11.56
N PHE A 421 -24.34 -42.32 -12.24
CA PHE A 421 -24.15 -41.66 -13.54
C PHE A 421 -23.91 -42.68 -14.66
N ASP A 422 -24.38 -42.37 -15.86
CA ASP A 422 -24.16 -43.23 -17.03
C ASP A 422 -22.67 -43.25 -17.43
N THR A 423 -22.03 -44.42 -17.37
CA THR A 423 -20.58 -44.61 -17.62
C THR A 423 -20.13 -44.15 -19.00
N LYS A 424 -21.08 -44.00 -19.93
CA LYS A 424 -20.84 -43.42 -21.27
C LYS A 424 -20.48 -41.93 -21.25
N ARG A 425 -20.78 -41.22 -20.15
CA ARG A 425 -20.43 -39.82 -19.92
C ARG A 425 -19.07 -39.65 -19.26
N LEU A 426 -18.51 -40.72 -18.68
CA LEU A 426 -17.18 -40.70 -18.09
C LEU A 426 -16.12 -40.68 -19.18
N ARG A 427 -15.26 -39.66 -19.18
CA ARG A 427 -14.15 -39.53 -20.13
C ARG A 427 -12.84 -39.47 -19.37
N ILE A 428 -11.95 -40.43 -19.62
CA ILE A 428 -10.64 -40.52 -18.98
C ILE A 428 -9.57 -40.24 -20.05
N GLY A 429 -8.86 -39.12 -19.94
CA GLY A 429 -7.70 -38.76 -20.80
C GLY A 429 -7.92 -37.61 -21.80
N LYS A 430 -6.86 -37.23 -22.53
CA LYS A 430 -6.87 -36.15 -23.56
C LYS A 430 -7.42 -36.66 -24.89
N GLN A 431 -8.44 -35.99 -25.42
CA GLN A 431 -9.08 -36.31 -26.70
C GLN A 431 -8.20 -35.90 -27.89
N ARG A 432 -7.98 -36.82 -28.86
CA ARG A 432 -7.70 -36.43 -30.25
C ARG A 432 -9.06 -36.15 -30.89
N MET A 433 -9.33 -34.88 -31.20
CA MET A 433 -10.60 -34.50 -31.84
C MET A 433 -10.64 -35.01 -33.28
N SER A 434 -11.55 -35.95 -33.57
CA SER A 434 -12.05 -36.14 -34.93
C SER A 434 -13.07 -35.04 -35.21
N THR A 435 -12.86 -34.32 -36.30
CA THR A 435 -13.81 -33.37 -36.85
C THR A 435 -15.00 -34.11 -37.43
N ALA A 436 -16.09 -34.19 -36.67
CA ALA A 436 -17.41 -34.51 -37.20
C ALA A 436 -18.45 -33.71 -36.40
N GLN A 437 -19.29 -33.02 -37.16
CA GLN A 437 -20.36 -32.12 -36.72
C GLN A 437 -21.36 -32.84 -35.81
N GLU A 438 -21.65 -32.24 -34.67
CA GLU A 438 -22.99 -31.80 -34.23
C GLU A 438 -22.85 -31.25 -32.80
N ASP A 439 -23.54 -30.15 -32.51
CA ASP A 439 -23.53 -29.38 -31.25
C ASP A 439 -22.30 -28.49 -30.97
N GLN A 440 -22.11 -27.46 -31.82
CA GLN A 440 -21.41 -26.24 -31.40
C GLN A 440 -22.40 -25.29 -30.72
N PRO A 441 -22.18 -24.84 -29.46
CA PRO A 441 -22.91 -23.69 -28.93
C PRO A 441 -22.64 -22.49 -29.85
N ASN A 442 -23.70 -21.82 -30.28
CA ASN A 442 -23.70 -20.74 -31.29
C ASN A 442 -22.43 -19.87 -31.22
N LYS A 443 -21.46 -20.16 -32.08
CA LYS A 443 -20.21 -19.40 -32.22
C LYS A 443 -20.46 -17.91 -32.38
N ALA A 444 -21.57 -17.56 -33.03
CA ALA A 444 -22.02 -16.18 -33.19
C ALA A 444 -22.35 -15.48 -31.86
N ALA A 445 -22.91 -16.19 -30.87
CA ALA A 445 -23.23 -15.60 -29.57
C ALA A 445 -21.96 -15.31 -28.76
N ILE A 446 -21.00 -16.25 -28.77
CA ILE A 446 -19.71 -16.11 -28.08
C ILE A 446 -18.86 -15.02 -28.77
N LEU A 447 -18.83 -15.00 -30.10
CA LEU A 447 -18.15 -13.93 -30.85
C LEU A 447 -18.82 -12.57 -30.65
N SER A 448 -20.16 -12.51 -30.52
CA SER A 448 -20.85 -11.25 -30.21
C SER A 448 -20.59 -10.77 -28.78
N ALA A 449 -20.47 -11.69 -27.82
CA ALA A 449 -20.17 -11.35 -26.43
C ALA A 449 -18.71 -10.89 -26.27
N LEU A 450 -17.79 -11.47 -27.04
CA LEU A 450 -16.39 -11.02 -27.09
C LEU A 450 -16.23 -9.70 -27.87
N ALA A 451 -17.01 -9.47 -28.93
CA ALA A 451 -17.01 -8.18 -29.63
C ALA A 451 -17.69 -7.05 -28.84
N ALA A 452 -18.57 -7.38 -27.89
CA ALA A 452 -19.17 -6.42 -26.95
C ALA A 452 -18.28 -6.14 -25.73
N PHE A 453 -17.23 -6.93 -25.51
CA PHE A 453 -16.18 -6.66 -24.55
C PHE A 453 -15.07 -5.88 -25.27
N ASP A 454 -15.27 -4.56 -25.39
CA ASP A 454 -14.22 -3.66 -25.84
C ASP A 454 -13.28 -3.40 -24.65
N SER A 455 -12.09 -4.02 -24.68
CA SER A 455 -11.07 -3.83 -23.65
C SER A 455 -10.38 -2.46 -23.74
N ASP A 456 -10.82 -1.59 -24.66
CA ASP A 456 -10.35 -0.23 -24.89
C ASP A 456 -11.38 0.84 -24.44
N ASP A 457 -12.51 0.46 -23.83
CA ASP A 457 -13.52 1.37 -23.23
C ASP A 457 -13.14 1.80 -21.79
N ASP A 458 -11.86 1.76 -21.47
CA ASP A 458 -11.27 2.47 -20.33
C ASP A 458 -10.74 3.81 -20.87
N GLU A 459 -11.64 4.76 -21.15
CA GLU A 459 -11.32 6.11 -21.64
C GLU A 459 -10.14 6.70 -20.85
N ARG A 460 -9.01 6.87 -21.53
CA ARG A 460 -7.80 7.49 -20.98
C ARG A 460 -8.14 8.93 -20.59
N ASP A 461 -8.01 9.26 -19.31
CA ASP A 461 -8.23 10.62 -18.78
C ASP A 461 -7.24 11.60 -19.44
N ASP A 462 -7.70 12.29 -20.48
CA ASP A 462 -6.96 13.24 -21.32
C ASP A 462 -6.79 14.61 -20.66
N THR A 463 -7.29 14.79 -19.44
CA THR A 463 -7.15 16.01 -18.61
C THR A 463 -5.69 16.43 -18.37
N TYR A 464 -4.72 15.54 -18.64
CA TYR A 464 -3.30 15.80 -18.47
C TYR A 464 -2.45 15.42 -19.69
N ASP A 465 -3.05 15.26 -20.87
CA ASP A 465 -2.25 15.14 -22.10
C ASP A 465 -1.64 16.51 -22.44
N VAL A 466 -0.31 16.52 -22.54
CA VAL A 466 0.57 17.71 -22.63
C VAL A 466 0.30 18.57 -23.87
N GLU A 467 -0.52 18.09 -24.80
CA GLU A 467 -0.86 18.76 -26.05
C GLU A 467 -2.01 19.78 -25.91
N ASP A 468 -2.78 19.78 -24.81
CA ASP A 468 -3.89 20.75 -24.56
C ASP A 468 -3.58 21.82 -23.48
N VAL A 469 -2.31 22.01 -23.13
CA VAL A 469 -1.86 23.23 -22.43
C VAL A 469 -1.41 24.26 -23.46
N GLY A 470 -2.36 25.07 -23.93
CA GLY A 470 -2.09 26.23 -24.78
C GLY A 470 -1.07 27.19 -24.16
N GLY A 471 0.19 27.00 -24.52
CA GLY A 471 1.32 27.83 -24.14
C GLY A 471 2.52 27.49 -25.01
N THR A 472 2.95 28.43 -25.84
CA THR A 472 4.18 28.36 -26.63
C THR A 472 5.38 28.23 -25.71
N VAL A 473 5.87 27.02 -25.46
CA VAL A 473 7.13 26.79 -24.75
C VAL A 473 8.26 26.91 -25.76
N ASP A 474 8.97 28.03 -25.66
CA ASP A 474 10.20 28.35 -26.38
C ASP A 474 11.28 27.27 -26.09
N THR A 475 11.63 26.47 -27.10
CA THR A 475 12.67 25.44 -27.01
C THR A 475 14.05 26.02 -27.31
N ALA A 476 14.46 27.02 -26.55
CA ALA A 476 15.83 27.55 -26.57
C ALA A 476 16.49 27.35 -25.19
N HIS A 477 17.49 26.46 -25.14
CA HIS A 477 18.41 26.36 -24.01
C HIS A 477 19.65 27.24 -24.27
N PRO A 478 20.25 27.91 -23.26
CA PRO A 478 21.23 28.98 -23.50
C PRO A 478 22.65 28.48 -23.79
N ASP A 479 22.92 27.17 -23.66
CA ASP A 479 24.27 26.62 -23.73
C ASP A 479 24.30 25.52 -24.79
N GLY A 480 24.89 25.81 -25.95
CA GLY A 480 24.91 25.01 -27.19
C GLY A 480 25.56 23.62 -27.13
N GLU A 481 25.02 22.73 -26.29
CA GLU A 481 25.26 21.28 -26.32
C GLU A 481 24.11 20.57 -27.08
N PRO A 482 24.38 19.54 -27.90
CA PRO A 482 23.35 18.85 -28.65
C PRO A 482 22.43 18.06 -27.71
N GLY A 483 21.16 18.45 -27.66
CA GLY A 483 20.12 17.79 -26.86
C GLY A 483 19.86 16.34 -27.26
N PRO A 484 19.18 15.54 -26.42
CA PRO A 484 18.78 14.19 -26.76
C PRO A 484 17.91 14.23 -28.02
N ALA A 485 18.22 13.38 -29.00
CA ALA A 485 17.55 13.33 -30.29
C ALA A 485 16.02 13.42 -30.11
N ALA A 486 15.39 14.35 -30.83
CA ALA A 486 13.95 14.47 -30.92
C ALA A 486 13.36 13.06 -31.11
N ARG A 487 12.34 12.69 -30.31
CA ARG A 487 11.62 11.44 -30.53
C ARG A 487 11.02 11.51 -31.94
N VAL A 488 11.65 10.80 -32.87
CA VAL A 488 11.16 10.61 -34.23
C VAL A 488 9.72 10.12 -34.11
N THR A 489 8.79 10.80 -34.76
CA THR A 489 7.36 10.45 -34.66
C THR A 489 7.13 9.06 -35.25
N ASN A 490 6.08 8.36 -34.81
CA ASN A 490 5.77 7.03 -35.34
C ASN A 490 5.57 7.05 -36.87
N GLU A 491 5.07 8.17 -37.41
CA GLU A 491 4.87 8.37 -38.84
C GLU A 491 6.18 8.50 -39.62
N GLU A 492 7.17 9.23 -39.07
CA GLU A 492 8.51 9.34 -39.66
C GLU A 492 9.24 7.99 -39.68
N ASN A 493 9.09 7.20 -38.62
CA ASN A 493 9.62 5.85 -38.53
C ASN A 493 8.95 4.91 -39.55
N ASP A 494 7.62 4.95 -39.67
CA ASP A 494 6.87 4.15 -40.65
C ASP A 494 7.30 4.49 -42.09
N MET A 495 7.53 5.77 -42.39
CA MET A 495 8.00 6.20 -43.71
C MET A 495 9.45 5.79 -44.00
N ALA A 496 10.34 5.86 -42.99
CA ALA A 496 11.73 5.42 -43.13
C ALA A 496 11.81 3.89 -43.35
N LEU A 497 11.06 3.11 -42.56
CA LEU A 497 10.97 1.66 -42.71
C LEU A 497 10.36 1.27 -44.05
N PHE A 498 9.32 1.97 -44.51
CA PHE A 498 8.67 1.68 -45.79
C PHE A 498 9.59 1.92 -47.00
N LYS A 499 10.37 3.00 -46.99
CA LYS A 499 11.37 3.26 -48.05
C LYS A 499 12.42 2.16 -48.14
N VAL A 500 12.90 1.68 -46.99
CA VAL A 500 13.90 0.59 -46.92
C VAL A 500 13.27 -0.75 -47.29
N TYR A 501 12.03 -0.99 -46.88
CA TYR A 501 11.28 -2.19 -47.24
C TYR A 501 11.04 -2.30 -48.74
N LYS A 502 10.75 -1.18 -49.42
CA LYS A 502 10.55 -1.15 -50.88
C LYS A 502 11.85 -1.32 -51.67
N SER A 503 12.97 -0.80 -51.16
CA SER A 503 14.27 -0.89 -51.85
C SER A 503 15.05 -2.17 -51.55
N SER A 504 14.91 -2.72 -50.34
CA SER A 504 15.71 -3.86 -49.86
C SER A 504 14.94 -4.69 -48.81
N PRO A 505 13.95 -5.50 -49.25
CA PRO A 505 13.13 -6.32 -48.36
C PRO A 505 13.93 -7.32 -47.52
N GLU A 506 15.08 -7.78 -48.03
CA GLU A 506 15.94 -8.77 -47.38
C GLU A 506 16.52 -8.28 -46.04
N LEU A 507 16.64 -6.95 -45.86
CA LEU A 507 17.10 -6.34 -44.61
C LEU A 507 16.14 -6.57 -43.44
N PHE A 508 14.91 -6.99 -43.70
CA PHE A 508 13.90 -7.33 -42.70
C PHE A 508 13.93 -8.82 -42.31
N GLY A 509 14.87 -9.60 -42.86
CA GLY A 509 15.07 -11.01 -42.55
C GLY A 509 15.49 -11.26 -41.10
N ARG A 510 15.12 -12.45 -40.59
CA ARG A 510 15.40 -12.88 -39.21
C ARG A 510 16.74 -13.58 -39.01
N THR A 511 17.54 -13.72 -40.07
CA THR A 511 18.81 -14.45 -40.04
C THR A 511 19.88 -13.65 -39.29
N PHE A 512 20.82 -14.38 -38.68
CA PHE A 512 21.86 -13.79 -37.85
C PHE A 512 22.76 -12.80 -38.62
N ASP A 513 23.09 -13.13 -39.88
CA ASP A 513 23.95 -12.31 -40.72
C ASP A 513 23.30 -10.97 -41.08
N VAL A 514 21.97 -10.96 -41.28
CA VAL A 514 21.19 -9.74 -41.55
C VAL A 514 21.12 -8.86 -40.30
N ARG A 515 20.89 -9.44 -39.11
CA ARG A 515 20.86 -8.71 -37.83
C ARG A 515 22.18 -8.04 -37.47
N LYS A 516 23.31 -8.66 -37.83
CA LYS A 516 24.65 -8.09 -37.62
C LYS A 516 25.14 -7.20 -38.75
N GLY A 517 24.47 -7.18 -39.91
CA GLY A 517 24.85 -6.35 -41.05
C GLY A 517 24.83 -4.85 -40.72
N GLN A 518 25.84 -4.13 -41.21
CA GLN A 518 25.92 -2.66 -41.16
C GLN A 518 24.61 -1.94 -41.56
N PRO A 519 23.91 -2.30 -42.67
CA PRO A 519 22.67 -1.62 -43.05
C PRO A 519 21.53 -1.79 -42.02
N ARG A 520 21.47 -2.94 -41.34
CA ARG A 520 20.48 -3.19 -40.28
C ARG A 520 20.82 -2.41 -39.00
N GLN A 521 22.11 -2.27 -38.67
CA GLN A 521 22.54 -1.43 -37.53
C GLN A 521 22.24 0.06 -37.78
N ALA A 522 22.44 0.55 -39.01
CA ALA A 522 22.09 1.91 -39.40
C ALA A 522 20.57 2.17 -39.32
N LEU A 523 19.75 1.20 -39.74
CA LEU A 523 18.29 1.29 -39.62
C LEU A 523 17.83 1.37 -38.16
N LYS A 524 18.48 0.60 -37.27
CA LYS A 524 18.20 0.65 -35.82
C LYS A 524 18.62 1.98 -35.20
N SER A 525 19.77 2.54 -35.58
CA SER A 525 20.20 3.84 -35.07
C SER A 525 19.32 4.97 -35.58
N GLN A 526 18.79 4.87 -36.80
CA GLN A 526 17.90 5.86 -37.39
C GLN A 526 16.48 5.82 -36.80
N THR A 527 15.93 4.63 -36.58
CA THR A 527 14.53 4.45 -36.12
C THR A 527 14.39 4.31 -34.60
N GLY A 528 15.50 4.05 -33.89
CA GLY A 528 15.49 3.73 -32.46
C GLY A 528 14.83 2.37 -32.14
N MET A 529 14.51 1.55 -33.14
CA MET A 529 13.80 0.28 -32.97
C MET A 529 14.73 -0.91 -32.73
N THR A 530 14.22 -1.94 -32.03
CA THR A 530 14.91 -3.23 -31.86
C THR A 530 14.77 -4.10 -33.11
N ASP A 531 15.62 -5.12 -33.25
CA ASP A 531 15.55 -6.06 -34.39
C ASP A 531 14.19 -6.77 -34.49
N GLU A 532 13.59 -7.11 -33.34
CA GLU A 532 12.28 -7.76 -33.27
C GLU A 532 11.16 -6.81 -33.71
N ALA A 533 11.26 -5.52 -33.39
CA ALA A 533 10.28 -4.52 -33.80
C ALA A 533 10.33 -4.25 -35.31
N ILE A 534 11.54 -4.14 -35.89
CA ILE A 534 11.73 -3.98 -37.34
C ILE A 534 11.22 -5.21 -38.10
N GLU A 535 11.52 -6.42 -37.62
CA GLU A 535 11.01 -7.68 -38.19
C GLU A 535 9.48 -7.79 -38.07
N GLY A 536 8.93 -7.44 -36.91
CA GLY A 536 7.49 -7.44 -36.66
C GLY A 536 6.74 -6.46 -37.54
N TRP A 537 7.31 -5.27 -37.77
CA TRP A 537 6.75 -4.25 -38.64
C TRP A 537 6.59 -4.73 -40.08
N ALA A 538 7.62 -5.35 -40.65
CA ALA A 538 7.55 -5.91 -42.01
C ALA A 538 6.50 -7.03 -42.14
N ILE A 539 6.36 -7.87 -41.13
CA ILE A 539 5.33 -8.92 -41.10
C ILE A 539 3.94 -8.32 -41.02
N MET A 540 3.76 -7.24 -40.26
CA MET A 540 2.48 -6.55 -40.20
C MET A 540 2.13 -5.86 -41.52
N LEU A 541 3.12 -5.27 -42.20
CA LEU A 541 2.91 -4.70 -43.52
C LEU A 541 2.50 -5.75 -44.58
N GLN A 542 3.01 -6.98 -44.47
CA GLN A 542 2.60 -8.09 -45.33
C GLN A 542 1.18 -8.61 -45.04
N ARG A 543 0.74 -8.51 -43.78
CA ARG A 543 -0.61 -8.94 -43.35
C ARG A 543 -1.68 -7.92 -43.71
N ASP A 544 -1.35 -6.62 -43.68
CA ASP A 544 -2.28 -5.52 -43.89
C ASP A 544 -2.03 -4.78 -45.21
N PRO A 545 -2.59 -5.26 -46.34
CA PRO A 545 -2.39 -4.64 -47.65
C PRO A 545 -2.98 -3.21 -47.74
N ARG A 546 -3.96 -2.88 -46.88
CA ARG A 546 -4.50 -1.52 -46.76
C ARG A 546 -3.46 -0.54 -46.20
N ARG A 547 -2.68 -0.96 -45.20
CA ARG A 547 -1.59 -0.15 -44.61
C ARG A 547 -0.45 0.05 -45.61
N ALA A 548 -0.11 -0.98 -46.38
CA ALA A 548 0.87 -0.88 -47.45
C ALA A 548 0.47 0.14 -48.53
N LYS A 549 -0.80 0.14 -48.97
CA LYS A 549 -1.31 1.12 -49.94
C LYS A 549 -1.28 2.55 -49.41
N ARG A 550 -1.61 2.75 -48.12
CA ARG A 550 -1.56 4.08 -47.48
C ARG A 550 -0.13 4.63 -47.43
N LEU A 551 0.83 3.80 -46.99
CA LEU A 551 2.24 4.18 -46.95
C LEU A 551 2.81 4.39 -48.36
N GLU A 552 2.34 3.65 -49.36
CA GLU A 552 2.72 3.87 -50.76
C GLU A 552 2.19 5.19 -51.31
N ALA A 553 0.95 5.55 -50.97
CA ALA A 553 0.35 6.84 -51.33
C ALA A 553 1.07 8.01 -50.64
N GLN A 554 1.42 7.87 -49.36
CA GLN A 554 2.19 8.87 -48.60
C GLN A 554 3.65 8.98 -49.08
N ALA A 555 4.27 7.89 -49.51
CA ALA A 555 5.65 7.86 -50.01
C ALA A 555 5.81 8.42 -51.44
N GLY A 556 4.73 8.88 -52.08
CA GLY A 556 4.78 9.62 -53.34
C GLY A 556 5.00 8.75 -54.58
N GLY A 557 4.55 7.49 -54.58
CA GLY A 557 4.56 6.64 -55.77
C GLY A 557 3.52 7.05 -56.80
N TYR A 558 3.75 8.14 -57.54
CA TYR A 558 2.87 8.58 -58.62
C TYR A 558 3.15 7.78 -59.92
N ASP A 559 2.36 6.73 -60.18
CA ASP A 559 2.38 5.93 -61.43
C ASP A 559 1.49 6.54 -62.55
N GLY A 560 1.27 7.86 -62.53
CA GLY A 560 0.59 8.57 -63.63
C GLY A 560 -0.89 8.22 -63.88
N ARG A 561 -1.54 7.42 -63.02
CA ARG A 561 -2.97 7.06 -63.15
C ARG A 561 -3.76 7.59 -61.97
N GLN A 562 -4.35 8.77 -62.13
CA GLN A 562 -5.29 9.34 -61.18
C GLN A 562 -6.70 8.82 -61.48
N THR A 563 -7.14 7.77 -60.80
CA THR A 563 -8.49 7.19 -61.01
C THR A 563 -9.59 7.89 -60.22
N GLU A 564 -9.27 8.70 -59.19
CA GLU A 564 -10.30 9.36 -58.38
C GLU A 564 -9.90 10.80 -57.99
N LEU A 565 -10.80 11.74 -58.30
CA LEU A 565 -10.75 13.15 -57.89
C LEU A 565 -11.61 13.32 -56.64
N ALA A 566 -11.01 13.76 -55.53
CA ALA A 566 -11.77 14.13 -54.34
C ALA A 566 -12.60 15.40 -54.60
N ARG A 567 -13.82 15.43 -54.06
CA ARG A 567 -14.80 16.51 -54.28
C ARG A 567 -14.41 17.79 -53.52
N THR A 568 -14.41 18.92 -54.21
CA THR A 568 -13.95 20.24 -53.73
C THR A 568 -15.08 21.19 -53.30
N SER A 569 -16.14 20.69 -52.66
CA SER A 569 -17.20 21.55 -52.10
C SER A 569 -17.16 21.58 -50.57
N TYR A 570 -16.82 22.73 -50.01
CA TYR A 570 -16.79 22.98 -48.57
C TYR A 570 -18.19 22.85 -47.96
N ARG A 571 -18.32 22.03 -46.91
CA ARG A 571 -19.52 21.95 -46.07
C ARG A 571 -19.09 21.91 -44.61
N GLU A 572 -19.61 22.85 -43.83
CA GLU A 572 -19.44 22.92 -42.39
C GLU A 572 -20.25 21.77 -41.74
N SER A 573 -19.55 20.86 -41.06
CA SER A 573 -20.13 19.78 -40.26
C SER A 573 -19.68 19.94 -38.80
N PRO A 574 -20.60 19.84 -37.82
CA PRO A 574 -20.28 19.87 -36.42
C PRO A 574 -19.77 18.49 -35.97
N GLY A 575 -18.56 18.45 -35.42
CA GLY A 575 -17.95 17.24 -34.85
C GLY A 575 -16.76 16.75 -35.67
N ASN A 576 -15.58 17.26 -35.35
CA ASN A 576 -14.31 16.71 -35.80
C ASN A 576 -13.83 15.71 -34.74
N THR A 577 -14.20 14.46 -34.90
CA THR A 577 -13.50 13.32 -34.29
C THR A 577 -13.30 12.32 -35.42
N GLU A 578 -12.08 12.27 -35.92
CA GLU A 578 -11.66 11.32 -36.93
C GLU A 578 -11.54 9.93 -36.28
N THR A 579 -12.57 9.11 -36.46
CA THR A 579 -12.46 7.65 -36.38
C THR A 579 -13.06 7.07 -37.65
N GLU A 580 -12.22 6.82 -38.65
CA GLU A 580 -12.62 6.08 -39.85
C GLU A 580 -12.33 4.58 -39.63
N ASP A 581 -13.38 3.78 -39.49
CA ASP A 581 -13.57 2.63 -40.39
C ASP A 581 -15.04 2.18 -40.35
N SER A 582 -15.71 2.20 -41.51
CA SER A 582 -16.88 1.34 -41.79
C SER A 582 -17.27 1.43 -43.27
N ASP A 583 -16.93 0.37 -44.00
CA ASP A 583 -17.42 0.01 -45.32
C ASP A 583 -18.97 0.09 -45.41
N ALA A 584 -19.47 0.74 -46.46
CA ALA A 584 -20.90 0.94 -46.75
C ALA A 584 -21.56 -0.31 -47.38
N PRO A 585 -22.92 -0.39 -47.33
CA PRO A 585 -23.62 -0.58 -48.60
C PRO A 585 -24.96 0.17 -48.73
N GLY A 586 -25.16 0.78 -49.92
CA GLY A 586 -26.44 0.83 -50.65
C GLY A 586 -27.60 1.67 -50.10
N GLY A 587 -27.67 2.96 -50.50
CA GLY A 587 -28.83 3.84 -50.25
C GLY A 587 -29.39 4.47 -51.53
N ARG A 588 -30.51 3.91 -52.02
CA ARG A 588 -31.34 4.43 -53.12
C ARG A 588 -32.20 5.59 -52.58
N GLY A 589 -32.02 6.80 -53.08
CA GLY A 589 -32.86 7.96 -52.75
C GLY A 589 -33.82 8.32 -53.88
N GLY A 590 -35.08 8.66 -53.56
CA GLY A 590 -35.86 9.52 -54.45
C GLY A 590 -37.39 9.52 -54.33
N PHE A 591 -37.91 10.38 -53.43
CA PHE A 591 -38.89 11.45 -53.73
C PHE A 591 -40.42 11.21 -53.91
N ARG A 592 -41.17 12.10 -53.19
CA ARG A 592 -42.44 12.83 -53.49
C ARG A 592 -43.75 12.42 -52.79
N GLY A 593 -44.48 13.45 -52.31
CA GLY A 593 -45.93 13.51 -52.06
C GLY A 593 -46.28 13.86 -50.60
N ARG A 594 -46.61 15.10 -50.20
CA ARG A 594 -47.89 15.84 -50.35
C ARG A 594 -49.07 15.21 -49.58
N GLY A 595 -49.57 15.89 -48.54
CA GLY A 595 -50.97 15.77 -48.11
C GLY A 595 -51.27 15.72 -46.60
N ARG A 596 -51.84 16.82 -46.09
CA ARG A 596 -52.90 16.97 -45.05
C ARG A 596 -53.26 15.78 -44.13
N GLY A 597 -53.39 16.07 -42.83
CA GLY A 597 -54.41 15.39 -41.99
C GLY A 597 -54.13 15.30 -40.48
N ARG A 598 -54.58 16.32 -39.73
CA ARG A 598 -55.41 16.23 -38.52
C ARG A 598 -55.13 15.10 -37.48
N GLY A 599 -54.61 15.52 -36.31
CA GLY A 599 -55.11 15.15 -34.98
C GLY A 599 -54.78 13.75 -34.44
N GLY A 600 -54.26 13.69 -33.20
CA GLY A 600 -54.24 12.44 -32.45
C GLY A 600 -53.33 12.47 -31.22
N ARG A 601 -53.91 12.76 -30.06
CA ARG A 601 -53.36 12.44 -28.74
C ARG A 601 -53.11 10.92 -28.63
N GLY A 602 -51.98 10.53 -28.05
CA GLY A 602 -51.71 9.16 -27.56
C GLY A 602 -50.33 9.10 -26.93
N ARG A 603 -50.17 9.38 -25.63
CA ARG A 603 -50.19 8.38 -24.53
C ARG A 603 -49.55 7.04 -24.91
N GLY A 604 -48.29 6.88 -24.49
CA GLY A 604 -47.78 5.70 -23.79
C GLY A 604 -47.53 4.43 -24.59
N ARG A 605 -46.25 4.09 -24.82
CA ARG A 605 -45.73 2.73 -24.63
C ARG A 605 -44.20 2.73 -24.52
N GLY A 606 -43.68 3.12 -23.36
CA GLY A 606 -42.30 2.80 -22.99
C GLY A 606 -42.25 1.35 -22.54
N GLY A 607 -41.46 0.52 -23.23
CA GLY A 607 -41.26 -0.89 -22.86
C GLY A 607 -40.61 -1.04 -21.48
N ASN A 608 -41.03 -2.05 -20.74
CA ASN A 608 -40.59 -2.28 -19.37
C ASN A 608 -39.14 -2.83 -19.38
N VAL A 609 -38.21 -2.13 -18.73
CA VAL A 609 -36.77 -2.49 -18.73
C VAL A 609 -36.48 -3.64 -17.75
N ALA A 610 -37.45 -3.98 -16.90
CA ALA A 610 -37.37 -4.97 -15.82
C ALA A 610 -37.99 -6.34 -16.17
N GLY A 611 -38.30 -6.61 -17.44
CA GLY A 611 -38.87 -7.90 -17.86
C GLY A 611 -37.80 -8.99 -18.10
N PRO A 612 -38.21 -10.26 -18.28
CA PRO A 612 -37.31 -11.41 -18.46
C PRO A 612 -36.34 -11.21 -19.63
N SER A 613 -35.10 -11.69 -19.47
CA SER A 613 -33.95 -11.46 -20.36
C SER A 613 -34.03 -12.14 -21.74
N GLY A 614 -35.14 -12.80 -22.08
CA GLY A 614 -35.35 -13.49 -23.36
C GLY A 614 -36.31 -12.80 -24.33
N GLU A 615 -36.98 -11.71 -23.92
CA GLU A 615 -38.02 -11.07 -24.75
C GLU A 615 -37.42 -9.95 -25.62
N ALA A 616 -37.73 -9.95 -26.93
CA ALA A 616 -37.16 -8.97 -27.87
C ALA A 616 -37.51 -7.50 -27.50
N SER A 617 -38.65 -7.30 -26.82
CA SER A 617 -39.14 -6.00 -26.39
C SER A 617 -38.36 -5.42 -25.19
N THR A 618 -37.90 -6.27 -24.26
CA THR A 618 -37.13 -5.88 -23.07
C THR A 618 -35.68 -5.57 -23.45
N VAL A 619 -35.07 -6.37 -24.31
CA VAL A 619 -33.72 -6.13 -24.84
C VAL A 619 -33.66 -4.83 -25.65
N GLN A 620 -34.68 -4.55 -26.48
CA GLN A 620 -34.73 -3.30 -27.25
C GLN A 620 -34.96 -2.08 -26.34
N ALA A 621 -35.68 -2.24 -25.23
CA ALA A 621 -35.85 -1.19 -24.22
C ALA A 621 -34.56 -0.91 -23.43
N GLN A 622 -33.78 -1.95 -23.09
CA GLN A 622 -32.47 -1.82 -22.45
C GLN A 622 -31.45 -1.13 -23.35
N ARG A 623 -31.33 -1.56 -24.62
CA ARG A 623 -30.44 -0.93 -25.61
C ARG A 623 -30.76 0.55 -25.81
N ARG A 624 -32.04 0.93 -25.86
CA ARG A 624 -32.44 2.34 -25.96
C ARG A 624 -32.12 3.14 -24.70
N LYS A 625 -32.11 2.52 -23.52
CA LYS A 625 -31.73 3.17 -22.26
C LYS A 625 -30.22 3.40 -22.19
N GLU A 626 -29.42 2.44 -22.65
CA GLU A 626 -27.96 2.53 -22.73
C GLU A 626 -27.52 3.56 -23.76
N ALA A 627 -28.09 3.53 -24.98
CA ALA A 627 -27.79 4.51 -26.03
C ALA A 627 -28.11 5.96 -25.62
N ASN A 628 -29.05 6.17 -24.70
CA ASN A 628 -29.41 7.49 -24.19
C ASN A 628 -28.79 7.81 -22.82
N LYS A 629 -27.93 6.93 -22.28
CA LYS A 629 -27.32 7.10 -20.96
C LYS A 629 -26.34 8.27 -20.95
N SER A 630 -25.59 8.49 -22.04
CA SER A 630 -24.74 9.67 -22.24
C SER A 630 -25.54 10.99 -22.28
N SER A 631 -26.75 10.97 -22.84
CA SER A 631 -27.62 12.16 -22.91
C SER A 631 -28.33 12.51 -21.59
N ARG A 632 -28.49 11.54 -20.68
CA ARG A 632 -29.23 11.67 -19.41
C ARG A 632 -28.32 11.75 -18.17
N ALA A 633 -27.09 11.25 -18.27
CA ALA A 633 -26.07 11.40 -17.23
C ALA A 633 -25.41 12.79 -17.27
N ASN A 634 -24.69 13.12 -16.20
CA ASN A 634 -24.35 14.48 -15.75
C ASN A 634 -23.40 15.31 -16.66
N HIS A 635 -23.23 14.96 -17.93
CA HIS A 635 -22.30 15.64 -18.86
C HIS A 635 -22.84 16.99 -19.40
N ASN A 636 -24.14 17.25 -19.32
CA ASN A 636 -24.74 18.50 -19.83
C ASN A 636 -24.53 19.74 -18.93
N ARG A 637 -23.78 19.63 -17.82
CA ARG A 637 -23.48 20.77 -16.94
C ARG A 637 -22.50 21.76 -17.59
N ARG A 638 -21.55 21.29 -18.41
CA ARG A 638 -20.56 22.13 -19.11
C ARG A 638 -21.21 22.94 -20.24
N ASP A 639 -22.02 22.31 -21.08
CA ASP A 639 -22.78 22.98 -22.15
C ASP A 639 -23.82 23.96 -21.58
N GLY A 640 -24.45 23.62 -20.46
CA GLY A 640 -25.32 24.55 -19.72
C GLY A 640 -24.58 25.77 -19.17
N ARG A 641 -23.30 25.63 -18.79
CA ARG A 641 -22.46 26.73 -18.32
C ARG A 641 -21.95 27.57 -19.49
N ALA A 642 -21.50 26.96 -20.58
CA ALA A 642 -21.07 27.65 -21.80
C ALA A 642 -22.22 28.47 -22.43
N LYS A 643 -23.44 27.92 -22.47
CA LYS A 643 -24.63 28.60 -22.99
C LYS A 643 -25.13 29.74 -22.09
N LYS A 644 -24.83 29.69 -20.78
CA LYS A 644 -25.09 30.79 -19.83
C LYS A 644 -24.01 31.87 -19.91
N MET A 645 -22.74 31.51 -20.07
CA MET A 645 -21.63 32.45 -20.25
C MET A 645 -21.73 33.21 -21.59
N ALA A 646 -22.14 32.52 -22.67
CA ALA A 646 -22.37 33.14 -23.98
C ALA A 646 -23.57 34.09 -24.02
N ARG A 647 -24.48 34.03 -23.03
CA ARG A 647 -25.62 34.96 -22.87
C ARG A 647 -25.35 36.08 -21.85
N GLY A 648 -24.21 36.06 -21.17
CA GLY A 648 -23.83 36.99 -20.10
C GLY A 648 -22.67 37.93 -20.46
N GLY A 649 -22.42 38.18 -21.75
CA GLY A 649 -21.49 39.23 -22.18
C GLY A 649 -22.01 40.61 -21.78
N PHE A 650 -21.19 41.34 -21.00
CA PHE A 650 -21.41 42.67 -20.42
C PHE A 650 -21.95 43.74 -21.39
N PRO A 651 -22.79 44.68 -20.92
CA PRO A 651 -22.72 46.07 -21.36
C PRO A 651 -21.68 46.83 -20.50
N GLY A 652 -20.70 47.45 -21.16
CA GLY A 652 -19.71 48.34 -20.53
C GLY A 652 -18.30 48.02 -20.94
#